data_AF-A0A8C6SCL0-F1
#
_entry.id   AF-A0A8C6SCL0-F1
#
_cell.length_a   1.000
_cell.length_b   1.000
_cell.length_c   1.000
_cell.angle_alpha   90.00
_cell.angle_beta   90.00
_cell.angle_gamma   90.00
#
_symmetry.space_group_name_H-M   'P 1'
#
loop_
_entity.id
_entity.type
_entity.pdbx_description
1 polymer ?
#
loop_
_entity_poly.entity_id
_entity_poly.type
_entity_poly.pdbx_seq_one_letter_code
_entity_poly.pdbx_strand_id
1 'polypeptide(L)'
;MHVMWDLRKEFRCAVLKDNKVSKEEVAQQVIKLIQLENEKPCTVLLLVDDFKETDNTFELVNLIQKNMFNMNMDSIHPCKVIILNCVRSHKLEETHIKPENFYSFMLMKSNFDPSYTKGLASNTLESFDISTKKAKLFAFLALLNKYVADSEISLSLCEDFLGSKVIQWDKDSVIKRMVPFSNLLIIERVEDWGGYKGVRILHNQIAAACLEELEEHYELKVSDITTEILHCDLFYSSGVVKNRLMVFIQQMLIERQRKKDGEREPFSPLVKQIHNQQGRQTVQGIFVKASSRLETSASIPQALARYLYIKEQDFLEALKWAEKAKNINENPYTFDTIAQVYKSNLKHNMDREKQENTLSPEDLDANLKIAINAIATFKKAQELANTFDAEEEPEDDLDYPRKSYNVYGYVGVVEITFLVFEVLGRLTFFQENRDPMSKMYLKSFLEGNIPITSVHMGSNEINERHVKIIRENERFLLNLKHEVKEIFKILQDYLTYFKVNDSDSKDRRTIYAHFNKYVSLFCTEPEQKMMIEQRRLFLEKKNADTFSGILKHLETPVKEMEEITQAYAYLHKHKQLSNKMQATKVTTNYILCNIVLYLSNPNSKHVRSYKNLSDLLQKNLQVVGLRSNFPDPYYTALLLFWPDPSDNATDIQTYVTAIRHSSRKYLSTYFKSRSTVAHLFLTKGSGLKRLVTKLQLDKNFKKISRNSLAQLWRSGDIFKEKPIKDQLLRVRGTIEDGEVYAKYGKQKVHVRPALIPGTRSGFSTEKVSFFVGFAINGPLAYDIKNEN
;
A
#
# COMPACT_ATOMS: atom_id res chain seq x y z
N MET A 1 33.17 12.05 1.06
CA MET A 1 33.87 10.76 0.81
C MET A 1 33.93 10.35 -0.68
N HIS A 2 33.01 10.79 -1.56
CA HIS A 2 33.07 10.48 -2.99
C HIS A 2 34.32 11.03 -3.72
N VAL A 3 34.77 12.24 -3.39
CA VAL A 3 35.95 12.88 -4.03
C VAL A 3 37.22 12.02 -3.93
N MET A 4 37.51 11.45 -2.76
CA MET A 4 38.69 10.57 -2.58
C MET A 4 38.57 9.26 -3.35
N TRP A 5 37.34 8.75 -3.47
CA TRP A 5 37.06 7.55 -4.26
C TRP A 5 37.30 7.85 -5.74
N ASP A 6 36.78 8.93 -6.29
CA ASP A 6 36.90 9.25 -7.72
C ASP A 6 38.36 9.52 -8.13
N LEU A 7 39.12 10.20 -7.28
CA LEU A 7 40.52 10.55 -7.52
C LEU A 7 41.52 9.39 -7.29
N ARG A 8 41.07 8.23 -6.80
CA ARG A 8 41.94 7.06 -6.51
C ARG A 8 42.63 6.49 -7.75
N LYS A 9 42.13 6.80 -8.94
CA LYS A 9 42.73 6.39 -10.22
C LYS A 9 43.93 7.27 -10.60
N GLU A 10 44.03 8.46 -10.00
CA GLU A 10 45.03 9.50 -10.30
C GLU A 10 45.98 9.76 -9.13
N PHE A 11 45.59 9.43 -7.90
CA PHE A 11 46.37 9.66 -6.68
C PHE A 11 46.28 8.48 -5.70
N ARG A 12 47.29 8.35 -4.83
CA ARG A 12 47.21 7.46 -3.66
C ARG A 12 46.42 8.15 -2.57
N CYS A 13 45.14 7.80 -2.44
CA CYS A 13 44.21 8.46 -1.54
C CYS A 13 44.21 7.84 -0.14
N ALA A 14 44.30 8.67 0.90
CA ALA A 14 44.12 8.26 2.31
C ALA A 14 43.20 9.25 3.05
N VAL A 15 42.48 8.78 4.07
CA VAL A 15 41.61 9.62 4.91
C VAL A 15 42.01 9.48 6.37
N LEU A 16 42.33 10.60 7.01
CA LEU A 16 42.56 10.70 8.45
C LEU A 16 41.24 11.14 9.10
N LYS A 17 40.62 10.27 9.90
CA LYS A 17 39.26 10.46 10.44
C LYS A 17 39.20 10.89 11.92
N ASP A 18 40.31 10.82 12.67
CA ASP A 18 40.36 11.30 14.06
C ASP A 18 41.78 11.75 14.47
N ASN A 19 41.86 12.42 15.63
CA ASN A 19 43.12 12.92 16.22
C ASN A 19 43.76 11.91 17.20
N LYS A 20 43.39 10.63 17.18
CA LYS A 20 43.92 9.66 18.16
C LYS A 20 45.32 9.20 17.81
N VAL A 21 45.68 9.24 16.54
CA VAL A 21 47.00 8.88 16.03
C VAL A 21 47.91 10.12 16.07
N SER A 22 49.15 9.95 16.55
CA SER A 22 50.10 11.06 16.61
C SER A 22 50.46 11.55 15.19
N LYS A 23 50.77 12.85 15.05
CA LYS A 23 51.07 13.44 13.73
C LYS A 23 52.37 12.85 13.15
N GLU A 24 53.30 12.45 14.00
CA GLU A 24 54.53 11.73 13.64
C GLU A 24 54.20 10.38 13.00
N GLU A 25 53.30 9.60 13.59
CA GLU A 25 52.85 8.33 13.04
C GLU A 25 52.11 8.51 11.71
N VAL A 26 51.24 9.54 11.62
CA VAL A 26 50.55 9.87 10.37
C VAL A 26 51.56 10.23 9.28
N ALA A 27 52.55 11.08 9.60
CA ALA A 27 53.60 11.45 8.65
C ALA A 27 54.40 10.21 8.19
N GLN A 28 54.76 9.30 9.09
CA GLN A 28 55.43 8.04 8.73
C GLN A 28 54.56 7.16 7.81
N GLN A 29 53.24 7.09 8.06
CA GLN A 29 52.32 6.32 7.22
C GLN A 29 52.18 6.93 5.81
N VAL A 30 52.11 8.27 5.71
CA VAL A 30 52.10 8.97 4.41
C VAL A 30 53.35 8.64 3.60
N ILE A 31 54.51 8.60 4.25
CA ILE A 31 55.77 8.22 3.58
C ILE A 31 55.74 6.75 3.13
N LYS A 32 55.26 5.82 3.97
CA LYS A 32 55.08 4.43 3.55
C LYS A 32 54.15 4.30 2.34
N LEU A 33 53.08 5.10 2.30
CA LEU A 33 52.16 5.19 1.17
C LEU A 33 52.83 5.68 -0.11
N ILE A 34 53.81 6.59 -0.03
CA ILE A 34 54.64 7.02 -1.17
C ILE A 34 55.52 5.86 -1.66
N GLN A 35 56.05 5.04 -0.75
CA GLN A 35 57.02 3.97 -1.06
C GLN A 35 56.43 2.66 -1.58
N LEU A 36 55.10 2.48 -1.57
CA LEU A 36 54.48 1.25 -2.10
C LEU A 36 54.83 1.09 -3.59
N GLU A 37 55.45 -0.03 -3.98
CA GLU A 37 55.78 -0.31 -5.39
C GLU A 37 54.49 -0.60 -6.18
N ASN A 38 54.19 0.21 -7.20
CA ASN A 38 53.08 -0.02 -8.12
C ASN A 38 53.23 0.82 -9.40
N GLU A 39 52.65 0.38 -10.53
CA GLU A 39 52.88 0.93 -11.88
C GLU A 39 52.39 2.39 -12.13
N LYS A 40 51.66 3.03 -11.20
CA LYS A 40 51.25 4.46 -11.24
C LYS A 40 51.01 5.05 -9.82
N PRO A 41 50.67 6.35 -9.71
CA PRO A 41 51.54 7.51 -9.50
C PRO A 41 52.05 7.66 -8.04
N CYS A 42 53.16 8.39 -7.88
CA CYS A 42 53.82 8.61 -6.58
C CYS A 42 53.13 9.63 -5.65
N THR A 43 52.16 10.39 -6.17
CA THR A 43 51.52 11.49 -5.42
C THR A 43 50.45 10.96 -4.46
N VAL A 44 50.57 11.33 -3.18
CA VAL A 44 49.60 11.01 -2.14
C VAL A 44 48.60 12.16 -1.96
N LEU A 45 47.31 11.83 -1.94
CA LEU A 45 46.23 12.74 -1.59
C LEU A 45 45.71 12.35 -0.20
N LEU A 46 45.94 13.19 0.80
CA LEU A 46 45.51 12.98 2.18
C LEU A 46 44.31 13.88 2.48
N LEU A 47 43.15 13.29 2.75
CA LEU A 47 42.00 14.02 3.30
C LEU A 47 42.06 13.97 4.83
N VAL A 48 42.19 15.13 5.45
CA VAL A 48 42.11 15.29 6.90
C VAL A 48 40.67 15.67 7.22
N ASP A 49 39.89 14.71 7.75
CA ASP A 49 38.48 14.86 8.09
C ASP A 49 38.35 15.23 9.57
N ASP A 50 37.77 16.40 9.86
CA ASP A 50 37.37 16.85 11.20
C ASP A 50 38.46 17.48 12.11
N PHE A 51 39.44 18.19 11.55
CA PHE A 51 40.34 19.06 12.34
C PHE A 51 39.72 20.44 12.60
N LYS A 52 39.60 20.82 13.88
CA LYS A 52 38.99 22.08 14.31
C LYS A 52 39.84 23.33 14.03
N GLU A 53 41.14 23.17 13.77
CA GLU A 53 42.11 24.28 13.66
C GLU A 53 43.10 24.02 12.52
N THR A 54 43.38 25.05 11.71
CA THR A 54 44.31 25.01 10.56
C THR A 54 45.77 24.87 10.96
N ASP A 55 46.15 25.36 12.14
CA ASP A 55 47.53 25.37 12.64
C ASP A 55 48.04 23.94 12.87
N ASN A 56 47.13 23.03 13.19
CA ASN A 56 47.44 21.60 13.36
C ASN A 56 47.83 20.91 12.05
N THR A 57 47.31 21.37 10.92
CA THR A 57 47.64 20.85 9.58
C THR A 57 49.02 21.33 9.15
N PHE A 58 49.42 22.54 9.56
CA PHE A 58 50.75 23.09 9.27
C PHE A 58 51.87 22.27 9.95
N GLU A 59 51.66 21.86 11.19
CA GLU A 59 52.57 20.95 11.89
C GLU A 59 52.71 19.60 11.18
N LEU A 60 51.59 19.02 10.72
CA LEU A 60 51.60 17.78 9.94
C LEU A 60 52.35 17.94 8.61
N VAL A 61 52.17 19.07 7.91
CA VAL A 61 52.94 19.38 6.69
C VAL A 61 54.43 19.41 7.00
N ASN A 62 54.85 20.10 8.06
CA ASN A 62 56.26 20.19 8.44
C ASN A 62 56.86 18.82 8.80
N LEU A 63 56.11 17.97 9.51
CA LEU A 63 56.53 16.61 9.85
C LEU A 63 56.66 15.73 8.60
N ILE A 64 55.73 15.82 7.66
CA ILE A 64 55.80 15.12 6.38
C ILE A 64 57.01 15.60 5.58
N GLN A 65 57.21 16.92 5.46
CA GLN A 65 58.37 17.50 4.77
C GLN A 65 59.69 17.07 5.39
N LYS A 66 59.81 17.10 6.72
CA LYS A 66 61.00 16.64 7.45
C LYS A 66 61.27 15.15 7.19
N ASN A 67 60.23 14.31 7.21
CA ASN A 67 60.37 12.89 6.94
C ASN A 67 60.70 12.61 5.47
N MET A 68 60.18 13.42 4.53
CA MET A 68 60.57 13.35 3.11
C MET A 68 62.03 13.75 2.91
N PHE A 69 62.53 14.77 3.63
CA PHE A 69 63.91 15.26 3.52
C PHE A 69 64.94 14.28 4.11
N ASN A 70 64.56 13.55 5.16
CA ASN A 70 65.39 12.50 5.77
C ASN A 70 65.48 11.21 4.94
N MET A 71 64.72 11.12 3.84
CA MET A 71 64.86 10.05 2.86
C MET A 71 65.85 10.49 1.78
N ASN A 72 66.99 9.81 1.67
CA ASN A 72 67.88 9.93 0.53
C ASN A 72 67.16 9.41 -0.73
N MET A 73 66.42 10.31 -1.39
CA MET A 73 65.74 10.06 -2.67
C MET A 73 66.63 10.55 -3.82
N ASP A 74 67.84 9.98 -3.95
CA ASP A 74 68.75 10.27 -5.08
C ASP A 74 68.37 9.52 -6.37
N SER A 75 67.21 8.87 -6.40
CA SER A 75 66.64 8.34 -7.64
C SER A 75 65.12 8.27 -7.53
N ILE A 76 64.43 8.87 -8.52
CA ILE A 76 63.01 8.71 -8.91
C ILE A 76 62.09 9.90 -8.55
N HIS A 77 61.50 10.48 -9.62
CA HIS A 77 60.30 11.32 -9.80
C HIS A 77 59.81 12.22 -8.62
N PRO A 78 59.43 13.49 -8.89
CA PRO A 78 58.94 14.40 -7.85
C PRO A 78 57.58 13.95 -7.28
N CYS A 79 57.62 13.18 -6.19
CA CYS A 79 56.44 12.76 -5.44
C CYS A 79 55.90 13.95 -4.63
N LYS A 80 54.61 14.24 -4.77
CA LYS A 80 53.94 15.32 -4.02
C LYS A 80 53.00 14.73 -2.99
N VAL A 81 52.80 15.45 -1.89
CA VAL A 81 51.71 15.17 -0.95
C VAL A 81 50.74 16.35 -1.02
N ILE A 82 49.49 16.06 -1.38
CA ILE A 82 48.40 17.04 -1.41
C ILE A 82 47.55 16.76 -0.17
N ILE A 83 47.41 17.75 0.70
CA ILE A 83 46.56 17.64 1.89
C ILE A 83 45.30 18.46 1.68
N LEU A 84 44.15 17.79 1.69
CA LEU A 84 42.83 18.41 1.73
C LEU A 84 42.38 18.45 3.19
N ASN A 85 42.38 19.64 3.79
CA ASN A 85 41.89 19.83 5.14
C ASN A 85 40.38 20.10 5.12
N CYS A 86 39.58 19.14 5.58
CA CYS A 86 38.14 19.29 5.71
C CYS A 86 37.82 19.84 7.10
N VAL A 87 37.66 21.17 7.17
CA VAL A 87 37.25 21.88 8.38
C VAL A 87 35.73 21.99 8.40
N ARG A 88 35.08 21.43 9.42
CA ARG A 88 33.65 21.67 9.65
C ARG A 88 33.48 23.06 10.24
N SER A 89 33.12 24.04 9.41
CA SER A 89 32.87 25.41 9.86
C SER A 89 31.37 25.66 10.04
N HIS A 90 30.99 26.13 11.23
CA HIS A 90 29.66 26.69 11.51
C HIS A 90 29.55 28.16 11.08
N LYS A 91 30.65 28.74 10.57
CA LYS A 91 30.85 30.19 10.42
C LYS A 91 31.55 30.53 9.09
N LEU A 92 30.99 30.08 7.98
CA LEU A 92 31.50 30.37 6.63
C LEU A 92 31.68 31.88 6.37
N GLU A 93 30.90 32.75 7.03
CA GLU A 93 31.01 34.21 6.92
C GLU A 93 32.28 34.82 7.53
N GLU A 94 32.85 34.19 8.55
CA GLU A 94 34.07 34.68 9.20
C GLU A 94 35.33 34.25 8.43
N THR A 95 35.22 33.19 7.61
CA THR A 95 36.38 32.52 6.99
C THR A 95 36.43 32.60 5.47
N HIS A 96 35.31 32.92 4.80
CA HIS A 96 35.24 32.97 3.34
C HIS A 96 35.03 34.41 2.85
N ILE A 97 35.64 34.77 1.71
CA ILE A 97 35.63 36.14 1.19
C ILE A 97 34.23 36.55 0.65
N LYS A 98 33.42 35.58 0.25
CA LYS A 98 32.03 35.73 -0.26
C LYS A 98 31.11 34.57 0.16
N PRO A 99 30.80 34.43 1.46
CA PRO A 99 29.92 33.39 2.01
C PRO A 99 28.52 33.42 1.38
N GLU A 100 28.03 34.60 0.98
CA GLU A 100 26.72 34.83 0.38
C GLU A 100 26.49 34.06 -0.93
N ASN A 101 27.56 33.65 -1.60
CA ASN A 101 27.50 32.86 -2.83
C ASN A 101 27.25 31.36 -2.60
N PHE A 102 27.28 30.89 -1.34
CA PHE A 102 26.90 29.52 -0.99
C PHE A 102 25.42 29.45 -0.66
N TYR A 103 24.56 29.61 -1.66
CA TYR A 103 23.11 29.79 -1.42
C TYR A 103 22.45 28.65 -0.63
N SER A 104 22.83 27.37 -0.84
CA SER A 104 22.31 26.26 -0.03
C SER A 104 22.73 26.35 1.44
N PHE A 105 23.96 26.80 1.72
CA PHE A 105 24.43 27.04 3.09
C PHE A 105 23.72 28.22 3.74
N MET A 106 23.59 29.33 3.01
CA MET A 106 22.89 30.53 3.49
C MET A 106 21.41 30.25 3.76
N LEU A 107 20.76 29.43 2.92
CA LEU A 107 19.38 28.99 3.11
C LEU A 107 19.20 28.12 4.37
N MET A 108 20.14 27.19 4.63
CA MET A 108 20.13 26.41 5.88
C MET A 108 20.40 27.29 7.10
N LYS A 109 21.31 28.27 6.99
CA LYS A 109 21.67 29.17 8.08
C LYS A 109 20.56 30.18 8.41
N SER A 110 19.86 30.70 7.40
CA SER A 110 18.70 31.57 7.60
C SER A 110 17.47 30.82 8.13
N ASN A 111 17.62 29.52 8.42
CA ASN A 111 16.53 28.65 8.83
C ASN A 111 15.38 28.65 7.80
N PHE A 112 15.74 28.62 6.52
CA PHE A 112 14.81 28.60 5.40
C PHE A 112 13.90 29.85 5.34
N ASP A 113 14.46 31.03 5.64
CA ASP A 113 13.75 32.31 5.59
C ASP A 113 13.23 32.62 4.17
N PRO A 114 11.91 32.76 3.95
CA PRO A 114 11.34 33.09 2.65
C PRO A 114 11.81 34.43 2.08
N SER A 115 12.12 35.42 2.93
CA SER A 115 12.56 36.75 2.50
C SER A 115 13.92 36.68 1.78
N TYR A 116 14.81 35.78 2.23
CA TYR A 116 16.08 35.51 1.60
C TYR A 116 15.91 34.92 0.19
N THR A 117 15.05 33.91 0.04
CA THR A 117 14.81 33.29 -1.28
C THR A 117 14.14 34.26 -2.25
N LYS A 118 13.24 35.13 -1.76
CA LYS A 118 12.61 36.17 -2.59
C LYS A 118 13.64 37.18 -3.09
N GLY A 119 14.48 37.72 -2.19
CA GLY A 119 15.55 38.64 -2.59
C GLY A 119 16.54 38.02 -3.58
N LEU A 120 16.89 36.73 -3.39
CA LEU A 120 17.75 36.00 -4.32
C LEU A 120 17.09 35.84 -5.70
N ALA A 121 15.80 35.51 -5.74
CA ALA A 121 15.04 35.39 -6.98
C ALA A 121 14.97 36.73 -7.73
N SER A 122 14.55 37.82 -7.07
CA SER A 122 14.46 39.16 -7.67
C SER A 122 15.79 39.62 -8.26
N ASN A 123 16.90 39.48 -7.50
CA ASN A 123 18.22 39.88 -7.98
C ASN A 123 18.71 39.04 -9.17
N THR A 124 18.40 37.74 -9.17
CA THR A 124 18.85 36.85 -10.26
C THR A 124 18.01 37.04 -11.53
N LEU A 125 16.73 37.41 -11.35
CA LEU A 125 15.77 37.56 -12.43
C LEU A 125 15.67 39.00 -12.96
N GLU A 126 16.31 40.01 -12.36
CA GLU A 126 16.23 41.42 -12.75
C GLU A 126 16.26 41.66 -14.29
N SER A 127 17.14 40.95 -15.00
CA SER A 127 17.28 41.03 -16.47
C SER A 127 16.63 39.86 -17.22
N PHE A 128 15.57 39.26 -16.70
CA PHE A 128 14.92 38.10 -17.29
C PHE A 128 14.18 38.45 -18.57
N ASP A 129 14.48 37.71 -19.64
CA ASP A 129 13.83 37.85 -20.94
C ASP A 129 13.46 36.47 -21.48
N ILE A 130 12.16 36.15 -21.41
CA ILE A 130 11.58 34.86 -21.82
C ILE A 130 11.77 34.56 -23.32
N SER A 131 12.08 35.55 -24.15
CA SER A 131 12.39 35.32 -25.56
C SER A 131 13.69 34.54 -25.76
N THR A 132 14.60 34.60 -24.77
CA THR A 132 15.90 33.93 -24.82
C THR A 132 15.81 32.45 -24.43
N LYS A 133 16.56 31.59 -25.14
CA LYS A 133 16.63 30.15 -24.81
C LYS A 133 17.12 29.90 -23.38
N LYS A 134 18.08 30.67 -22.87
CA LYS A 134 18.59 30.51 -21.50
C LYS A 134 17.52 30.80 -20.44
N ALA A 135 16.70 31.83 -20.64
CA ALA A 135 15.60 32.16 -19.74
C ALA A 135 14.49 31.10 -19.78
N LYS A 136 14.13 30.62 -20.98
CA LYS A 136 13.19 29.48 -21.13
C LYS A 136 13.68 28.24 -20.40
N LEU A 137 14.95 27.86 -20.60
CA LEU A 137 15.53 26.71 -19.93
C LEU A 137 15.55 26.88 -18.41
N PHE A 138 15.88 28.08 -17.91
CA PHE A 138 15.82 28.38 -16.48
C PHE A 138 14.39 28.27 -15.93
N ALA A 139 13.40 28.81 -16.63
CA ALA A 139 11.99 28.70 -16.25
C ALA A 139 11.53 27.23 -16.21
N PHE A 140 12.00 26.38 -17.15
CA PHE A 140 11.70 24.94 -17.13
C PHE A 140 12.27 24.25 -15.90
N LEU A 141 13.52 24.56 -15.54
CA LEU A 141 14.15 24.03 -14.31
C LEU A 141 13.42 24.53 -13.05
N ALA A 142 13.03 25.80 -13.01
CA ALA A 142 12.25 26.37 -11.89
C ALA A 142 10.90 25.66 -11.72
N LEU A 143 10.19 25.41 -12.82
CA LEU A 143 8.93 24.67 -12.81
C LEU A 143 9.11 23.24 -12.30
N LEU A 144 10.04 22.49 -12.89
CA LEU A 144 10.30 21.10 -12.51
C LEU A 144 10.76 21.01 -11.04
N ASN A 145 11.74 21.79 -10.62
CA ASN A 145 12.28 21.74 -9.24
C ASN A 145 11.31 22.26 -8.17
N LYS A 146 10.32 23.10 -8.50
CA LYS A 146 9.25 23.48 -7.55
C LYS A 146 8.32 22.31 -7.25
N TYR A 147 7.86 21.61 -8.29
CA TYR A 147 6.84 20.56 -8.15
C TYR A 147 7.41 19.15 -7.98
N VAL A 148 8.64 18.92 -8.41
CA VAL A 148 9.42 17.68 -8.27
C VAL A 148 10.84 18.05 -7.84
N ALA A 149 11.08 18.10 -6.53
CA ALA A 149 12.28 18.70 -5.95
C ALA A 149 13.61 18.20 -6.57
N ASP A 150 13.74 16.89 -6.73
CA ASP A 150 14.96 16.24 -7.22
C ASP A 150 15.00 16.05 -8.74
N SER A 151 14.12 16.73 -9.48
CA SER A 151 14.09 16.62 -10.93
C SER A 151 15.26 17.36 -11.59
N GLU A 152 15.73 16.82 -12.71
CA GLU A 152 16.82 17.40 -13.49
C GLU A 152 16.57 17.30 -14.99
N ILE A 153 17.21 18.20 -15.75
CA ILE A 153 17.33 18.09 -17.20
C ILE A 153 18.78 17.70 -17.49
N SER A 154 19.01 16.64 -18.28
CA SER A 154 20.37 16.22 -18.59
C SER A 154 21.17 17.32 -19.28
N LEU A 155 22.46 17.38 -18.97
CA LEU A 155 23.40 18.35 -19.52
C LEU A 155 23.39 18.36 -21.06
N SER A 156 23.40 17.18 -21.69
CA SER A 156 23.34 17.04 -23.15
C SER A 156 22.05 17.64 -23.74
N LEU A 157 20.92 17.46 -23.07
CA LEU A 157 19.64 18.02 -23.51
C LEU A 157 19.59 19.54 -23.32
N CYS A 158 20.21 20.06 -22.26
CA CYS A 158 20.41 21.50 -22.09
C CYS A 158 21.29 22.08 -23.21
N GLU A 159 22.38 21.38 -23.59
CA GLU A 159 23.28 21.78 -24.67
C GLU A 159 22.55 21.83 -26.02
N ASP A 160 21.78 20.79 -26.34
CA ASP A 160 20.96 20.71 -27.54
C ASP A 160 19.91 21.84 -27.59
N PHE A 161 19.22 22.09 -26.48
CA PHE A 161 18.20 23.15 -26.39
C PHE A 161 18.81 24.53 -26.65
N LEU A 162 19.97 24.80 -26.04
CA LEU A 162 20.73 26.03 -26.23
C LEU A 162 21.38 26.14 -27.63
N GLY A 163 21.35 25.07 -28.45
CA GLY A 163 21.91 25.06 -29.81
C GLY A 163 23.44 24.92 -29.85
N SER A 164 24.02 24.19 -28.88
CA SER A 164 25.47 24.00 -28.77
C SER A 164 25.90 22.85 -29.69
N LYS A 165 26.71 23.13 -30.72
CA LYS A 165 27.41 22.07 -31.46
C LYS A 165 28.71 21.71 -30.73
N VAL A 166 29.03 20.42 -30.69
CA VAL A 166 30.09 19.70 -29.93
C VAL A 166 31.55 20.19 -30.14
N ILE A 167 31.81 21.32 -30.81
CA ILE A 167 33.13 21.59 -31.42
C ILE A 167 34.14 22.35 -30.51
N GLN A 168 33.77 22.86 -29.33
CA GLN A 168 34.74 23.55 -28.44
C GLN A 168 34.60 23.18 -26.96
N TRP A 169 35.21 22.06 -26.57
CA TRP A 169 35.04 21.40 -25.26
C TRP A 169 35.57 22.15 -24.02
N ASP A 170 36.29 23.28 -24.16
CA ASP A 170 36.93 23.93 -22.98
C ASP A 170 36.49 25.38 -22.72
N LYS A 171 35.77 26.02 -23.66
CA LYS A 171 35.39 27.44 -23.52
C LYS A 171 33.91 27.70 -23.28
N ASP A 172 33.03 26.74 -23.55
CA ASP A 172 31.59 27.00 -23.71
C ASP A 172 30.68 26.02 -22.95
N SER A 173 30.86 25.94 -21.63
CA SER A 173 30.01 25.11 -20.75
C SER A 173 28.60 25.69 -20.60
N VAL A 174 27.57 24.84 -20.46
CA VAL A 174 26.17 25.26 -20.17
C VAL A 174 26.09 26.29 -19.05
N ILE A 175 26.84 26.11 -17.95
CA ILE A 175 26.86 27.06 -16.82
C ILE A 175 27.25 28.47 -17.26
N LYS A 176 28.27 28.64 -18.13
CA LYS A 176 28.68 29.95 -18.66
C LYS A 176 27.59 30.59 -19.53
N ARG A 177 26.88 29.79 -20.33
CA ARG A 177 25.76 30.28 -21.18
C ARG A 177 24.52 30.67 -20.36
N MET A 178 24.38 30.10 -19.16
CA MET A 178 23.24 30.35 -18.27
C MET A 178 23.38 31.63 -17.44
N VAL A 179 24.44 32.44 -17.59
CA VAL A 179 24.55 33.76 -16.91
C VAL A 179 23.33 34.65 -17.27
N PRO A 180 22.66 35.29 -16.29
CA PRO A 180 23.03 35.40 -14.86
C PRO A 180 22.54 34.26 -13.95
N PHE A 181 21.72 33.33 -14.45
CA PHE A 181 21.11 32.23 -13.68
C PHE A 181 22.11 31.17 -13.20
N SER A 182 23.33 31.16 -13.73
CA SER A 182 24.36 30.15 -13.48
C SER A 182 24.60 29.87 -12.00
N ASN A 183 24.49 30.89 -11.14
CA ASN A 183 24.78 30.76 -9.72
C ASN A 183 23.70 29.95 -8.96
N LEU A 184 22.52 29.77 -9.54
CA LEU A 184 21.43 28.98 -8.96
C LEU A 184 21.43 27.53 -9.42
N LEU A 185 22.32 27.16 -10.34
CA LEU A 185 22.34 25.85 -11.00
C LEU A 185 23.47 24.97 -10.47
N ILE A 186 23.19 23.67 -10.43
CA ILE A 186 24.18 22.63 -10.13
C ILE A 186 24.17 21.56 -11.20
N ILE A 187 25.35 20.97 -11.39
CA ILE A 187 25.53 19.78 -12.21
C ILE A 187 25.88 18.63 -11.27
N GLU A 188 25.03 17.61 -11.27
CA GLU A 188 25.26 16.39 -10.48
C GLU A 188 25.29 15.16 -11.37
N ARG A 189 25.90 14.09 -10.87
CA ARG A 189 25.97 12.81 -11.57
C ARG A 189 24.83 11.91 -11.10
N VAL A 190 24.02 11.44 -12.04
CA VAL A 190 22.85 10.59 -11.81
C VAL A 190 23.24 9.13 -12.04
N GLU A 191 23.66 8.45 -10.98
CA GLU A 191 24.18 7.07 -11.07
C GLU A 191 23.10 6.05 -11.46
N ASP A 192 21.87 6.21 -10.95
CA ASP A 192 20.74 5.27 -11.14
C ASP A 192 20.34 5.03 -12.61
N TRP A 193 20.78 5.88 -13.54
CA TRP A 193 20.42 5.86 -14.96
C TRP A 193 21.65 5.90 -15.88
N GLY A 194 22.72 5.20 -15.51
CA GLY A 194 23.92 5.08 -16.33
C GLY A 194 24.95 6.20 -16.13
N GLY A 195 24.85 6.95 -15.03
CA GLY A 195 25.89 7.90 -14.59
C GLY A 195 26.01 9.17 -15.43
N TYR A 196 24.91 9.67 -16.02
CA TYR A 196 24.89 10.91 -16.81
C TYR A 196 24.94 12.16 -15.92
N LYS A 197 25.23 13.32 -16.51
CA LYS A 197 25.23 14.62 -15.82
C LYS A 197 23.87 15.31 -15.93
N GLY A 198 23.24 15.62 -14.81
CA GLY A 198 21.98 16.35 -14.71
C GLY A 198 22.19 17.80 -14.28
N VAL A 199 21.38 18.72 -14.82
CA VAL A 199 21.32 20.14 -14.44
C VAL A 199 20.02 20.39 -13.68
N ARG A 200 20.11 21.00 -12.50
CA ARG A 200 18.95 21.43 -11.69
C ARG A 200 19.23 22.68 -10.88
N ILE A 201 18.18 23.29 -10.33
CA ILE A 201 18.31 24.38 -9.36
C ILE A 201 18.76 23.81 -8.00
N LEU A 202 19.59 24.58 -7.30
CA LEU A 202 20.19 24.23 -6.00
C LEU A 202 19.19 23.67 -4.99
N HIS A 203 18.00 24.26 -4.89
CA HIS A 203 17.01 23.93 -3.86
C HIS A 203 15.57 24.25 -4.33
N ASN A 204 14.60 23.44 -3.89
CA ASN A 204 13.20 23.58 -4.29
C ASN A 204 12.57 24.92 -3.87
N GLN A 205 12.94 25.47 -2.71
CA GLN A 205 12.45 26.78 -2.26
C GLN A 205 12.98 27.94 -3.12
N ILE A 206 14.21 27.84 -3.62
CA ILE A 206 14.75 28.83 -4.57
C ILE A 206 13.96 28.75 -5.88
N ALA A 207 13.72 27.54 -6.39
CA ALA A 207 12.90 27.32 -7.57
C ALA A 207 11.46 27.87 -7.39
N ALA A 208 10.87 27.68 -6.20
CA ALA A 208 9.56 28.22 -5.87
C ALA A 208 9.53 29.75 -5.87
N ALA A 209 10.49 30.40 -5.22
CA ALA A 209 10.61 31.86 -5.20
C ALA A 209 10.87 32.44 -6.60
N CYS A 210 11.69 31.77 -7.42
CA CYS A 210 11.89 32.16 -8.82
C CYS A 210 10.59 32.09 -9.63
N LEU A 211 9.76 31.05 -9.45
CA LEU A 211 8.47 31.00 -10.15
C LEU A 211 7.49 32.07 -9.67
N GLU A 212 7.47 32.38 -8.37
CA GLU A 212 6.64 33.47 -7.83
C GLU A 212 7.07 34.81 -8.42
N GLU A 213 8.37 35.07 -8.52
CA GLU A 213 8.89 36.29 -9.15
C GLU A 213 8.52 36.40 -10.64
N LEU A 214 8.59 35.29 -11.38
CA LEU A 214 8.16 35.22 -12.78
C LEU A 214 6.66 35.51 -12.95
N GLU A 215 5.83 35.04 -12.02
CA GLU A 215 4.39 35.34 -12.03
C GLU A 215 4.08 36.79 -11.64
N GLU A 216 4.76 37.33 -10.61
CA GLU A 216 4.49 38.68 -10.07
C GLU A 216 5.01 39.81 -10.97
N HIS A 217 6.20 39.68 -11.55
CA HIS A 217 6.89 40.78 -12.24
C HIS A 217 7.00 40.62 -13.77
N TYR A 218 6.89 39.39 -14.28
CA TYR A 218 7.03 39.08 -15.70
C TYR A 218 5.75 38.55 -16.35
N GLU A 219 4.64 38.53 -15.60
CA GLU A 219 3.32 38.01 -16.02
C GLU A 219 3.35 36.58 -16.59
N LEU A 220 4.38 35.80 -16.26
CA LEU A 220 4.62 34.49 -16.83
C LEU A 220 4.04 33.42 -15.91
N LYS A 221 2.84 32.94 -16.24
CA LYS A 221 2.13 31.96 -15.40
C LYS A 221 2.78 30.59 -15.49
N VAL A 222 2.63 29.80 -14.43
CA VAL A 222 3.10 28.40 -14.44
C VAL A 222 2.46 27.57 -15.57
N SER A 223 1.25 27.91 -16.02
CA SER A 223 0.60 27.27 -17.18
C SER A 223 1.37 27.48 -18.48
N ASP A 224 1.95 28.67 -18.65
CA ASP A 224 2.57 29.09 -19.90
C ASP A 224 3.90 28.35 -20.04
N ILE A 225 4.67 28.32 -18.95
CA ILE A 225 5.89 27.52 -18.83
C ILE A 225 5.59 26.02 -19.03
N THR A 226 4.53 25.50 -18.41
CA THR A 226 4.09 24.09 -18.59
C THR A 226 3.77 23.81 -20.05
N THR A 227 3.05 24.72 -20.70
CA THR A 227 2.66 24.60 -22.11
C THR A 227 3.89 24.61 -23.02
N GLU A 228 4.85 25.50 -22.79
CA GLU A 228 6.11 25.57 -23.53
C GLU A 228 6.93 24.26 -23.39
N ILE A 229 7.02 23.69 -22.18
CA ILE A 229 7.66 22.38 -21.96
C ILE A 229 6.99 21.30 -22.80
N LEU A 230 5.66 21.25 -22.81
CA LEU A 230 4.89 20.26 -23.60
C LEU A 230 4.99 20.49 -25.12
N HIS A 231 5.32 21.70 -25.57
CA HIS A 231 5.53 22.02 -26.98
C HIS A 231 6.96 21.74 -27.47
N CYS A 232 7.92 21.56 -26.57
CA CYS A 232 9.32 21.31 -26.93
C CYS A 232 9.55 19.88 -27.47
N ASP A 233 9.60 19.71 -28.79
CA ASP A 233 9.84 18.39 -29.44
C ASP A 233 11.14 17.70 -29.01
N LEU A 234 12.15 18.49 -28.66
CA LEU A 234 13.45 17.99 -28.20
C LEU A 234 13.31 17.08 -26.96
N PHE A 235 12.32 17.33 -26.11
CA PHE A 235 12.13 16.62 -24.84
C PHE A 235 11.39 15.28 -24.98
N TYR A 236 10.77 14.99 -26.13
CA TYR A 236 9.91 13.80 -26.33
C TYR A 236 10.38 12.84 -27.43
N SER A 237 11.60 13.00 -27.92
CA SER A 237 12.21 12.06 -28.89
C SER A 237 12.86 10.86 -28.18
N SER A 238 13.16 9.78 -28.91
CA SER A 238 13.68 8.52 -28.35
C SER A 238 15.06 8.68 -27.69
N GLY A 239 15.20 8.16 -26.45
CA GLY A 239 16.47 8.08 -25.71
C GLY A 239 16.28 7.86 -24.20
N VAL A 240 17.15 7.07 -23.55
CA VAL A 240 17.06 6.70 -22.12
C VAL A 240 16.98 7.93 -21.20
N VAL A 241 17.74 8.97 -21.52
CA VAL A 241 17.78 10.23 -20.76
C VAL A 241 16.49 11.05 -20.92
N LYS A 242 15.86 11.00 -22.10
CA LYS A 242 14.58 11.68 -22.37
C LYS A 242 13.43 10.97 -21.67
N ASN A 243 13.50 9.65 -21.53
CA ASN A 243 12.52 8.87 -20.74
C ASN A 243 12.47 9.35 -19.27
N ARG A 244 13.61 9.70 -18.67
CA ARG A 244 13.64 10.20 -17.29
C ARG A 244 13.01 11.59 -17.15
N LEU A 245 13.27 12.51 -18.07
CA LEU A 245 12.59 13.82 -18.09
C LEU A 245 11.07 13.66 -18.25
N MET A 246 10.61 12.74 -19.11
CA MET A 246 9.19 12.45 -19.28
C MET A 246 8.55 11.95 -17.97
N VAL A 247 9.26 11.15 -17.16
CA VAL A 247 8.80 10.73 -15.83
C VAL A 247 8.62 11.93 -14.90
N PHE A 248 9.56 12.89 -14.88
CA PHE A 248 9.41 14.10 -14.06
C PHE A 248 8.25 14.99 -14.51
N ILE A 249 8.06 15.17 -15.82
CA ILE A 249 6.92 15.92 -16.36
C ILE A 249 5.61 15.23 -15.98
N GLN A 250 5.56 13.90 -16.08
CA GLN A 250 4.40 13.13 -15.64
C GLN A 250 4.15 13.30 -14.14
N GLN A 251 5.16 13.15 -13.27
CA GLN A 251 5.06 13.36 -11.82
C GLN A 251 4.55 14.77 -11.49
N MET A 252 5.14 15.80 -12.09
CA MET A 252 4.71 17.20 -11.94
C MET A 252 3.21 17.38 -12.24
N LEU A 253 2.71 16.72 -13.30
CA LEU A 253 1.31 16.84 -13.72
C LEU A 253 0.35 16.04 -12.82
N ILE A 254 0.71 14.83 -12.38
CA ILE A 254 -0.26 13.88 -11.78
C ILE A 254 0.02 13.49 -10.33
N GLU A 255 1.22 13.73 -9.80
CA GLU A 255 1.59 13.28 -8.47
C GLU A 255 0.88 14.11 -7.38
N ARG A 256 0.25 13.40 -6.45
CA ARG A 256 -0.63 13.97 -5.44
C ARG A 256 0.04 13.91 -4.08
N GLN A 257 0.15 15.06 -3.41
CA GLN A 257 0.74 15.15 -2.08
C GLN A 257 -0.12 14.40 -1.05
N ARG A 258 0.55 13.75 -0.08
CA ARG A 258 -0.11 13.17 1.10
C ARG A 258 -0.32 14.24 2.17
N LYS A 259 -1.53 14.32 2.69
CA LYS A 259 -1.91 15.09 3.87
C LYS A 259 -1.39 14.42 5.15
N LYS A 260 -1.39 15.17 6.25
CA LYS A 260 -0.95 14.70 7.58
C LYS A 260 -1.76 13.50 8.11
N ASP A 261 -3.01 13.35 7.66
CA ASP A 261 -3.90 12.22 7.99
C ASP A 261 -3.66 10.97 7.12
N GLY A 262 -2.71 11.03 6.18
CA GLY A 262 -2.40 9.97 5.23
C GLY A 262 -3.25 9.97 3.96
N GLU A 263 -4.27 10.84 3.84
CA GLU A 263 -5.04 10.97 2.60
C GLU A 263 -4.24 11.69 1.52
N ARG A 264 -4.43 11.31 0.26
CA ARG A 264 -3.84 12.06 -0.85
C ARG A 264 -4.76 13.19 -1.27
N GLU A 265 -4.16 14.32 -1.60
CA GLU A 265 -4.86 15.42 -2.25
C GLU A 265 -5.57 14.94 -3.55
N PRO A 266 -6.65 15.62 -3.98
CA PRO A 266 -7.38 15.20 -5.18
C PRO A 266 -6.54 15.29 -6.47
N PHE A 267 -5.68 16.30 -6.57
CA PHE A 267 -4.88 16.65 -7.75
C PHE A 267 -3.45 17.05 -7.34
N SER A 268 -2.54 17.11 -8.31
CA SER A 268 -1.19 17.63 -8.11
C SER A 268 -1.20 19.12 -7.72
N PRO A 269 -0.16 19.61 -7.02
CA PRO A 269 -0.08 21.02 -6.66
C PRO A 269 -0.11 21.95 -7.89
N LEU A 270 0.53 21.56 -8.99
CA LEU A 270 0.51 22.31 -10.25
C LEU A 270 -0.91 22.46 -10.79
N VAL A 271 -1.66 21.35 -10.90
CA VAL A 271 -3.03 21.37 -11.43
C VAL A 271 -3.95 22.23 -10.56
N LYS A 272 -3.78 22.19 -9.23
CA LYS A 272 -4.52 23.08 -8.32
C LYS A 272 -4.21 24.54 -8.56
N GLN A 273 -2.93 24.89 -8.71
CA GLN A 273 -2.52 26.27 -8.96
C GLN A 273 -3.10 26.78 -10.29
N ILE A 274 -2.95 26.02 -11.38
CA ILE A 274 -3.48 26.40 -12.69
C ILE A 274 -5.00 26.54 -12.67
N HIS A 275 -5.71 25.60 -12.03
CA HIS A 275 -7.16 25.70 -11.89
C HIS A 275 -7.57 26.98 -11.16
N ASN A 276 -6.93 27.31 -10.04
CA ASN A 276 -7.28 28.50 -9.26
C ASN A 276 -6.99 29.81 -10.02
N GLN A 277 -5.96 29.82 -10.88
CA GLN A 277 -5.55 31.02 -11.63
C GLN A 277 -6.29 31.21 -12.96
N GLN A 278 -6.57 30.13 -13.69
CA GLN A 278 -7.07 30.18 -15.08
C GLN A 278 -8.25 29.23 -15.36
N GLY A 279 -8.59 28.37 -14.41
CA GLY A 279 -9.77 27.51 -14.50
C GLY A 279 -9.64 26.34 -15.47
N ARG A 280 -10.82 25.81 -15.84
CA ARG A 280 -11.00 24.55 -16.55
C ARG A 280 -10.28 24.46 -17.88
N GLN A 281 -10.42 25.47 -18.74
CA GLN A 281 -9.97 25.40 -20.13
C GLN A 281 -8.46 25.19 -20.23
N THR A 282 -7.68 25.90 -19.41
CA THR A 282 -6.22 25.76 -19.36
C THR A 282 -5.78 24.40 -18.84
N VAL A 283 -6.40 23.90 -17.77
CA VAL A 283 -6.10 22.56 -17.23
C VAL A 283 -6.36 21.48 -18.28
N GLN A 284 -7.53 21.51 -18.93
CA GLN A 284 -7.86 20.55 -19.98
C GLN A 284 -6.87 20.65 -21.16
N GLY A 285 -6.53 21.86 -21.62
CA GLY A 285 -5.57 22.06 -22.72
C GLY A 285 -4.20 21.44 -22.43
N ILE A 286 -3.69 21.64 -21.21
CA ILE A 286 -2.43 21.05 -20.76
C ILE A 286 -2.50 19.53 -20.76
N PHE A 287 -3.56 18.93 -20.20
CA PHE A 287 -3.70 17.46 -20.19
C PHE A 287 -3.91 16.87 -21.59
N VAL A 288 -4.63 17.55 -22.47
CA VAL A 288 -4.80 17.15 -23.88
C VAL A 288 -3.44 17.10 -24.57
N LYS A 289 -2.63 18.16 -24.42
CA LYS A 289 -1.29 18.23 -24.99
C LYS A 289 -0.34 17.20 -24.35
N ALA A 290 -0.39 17.03 -23.04
CA ALA A 290 0.41 16.02 -22.35
C ALA A 290 0.05 14.61 -22.83
N SER A 291 -1.24 14.33 -23.05
CA SER A 291 -1.70 13.03 -23.53
C SER A 291 -1.25 12.71 -24.95
N SER A 292 -1.01 13.71 -25.81
CA SER A 292 -0.44 13.48 -27.15
C SER A 292 1.09 13.37 -27.15
N ARG A 293 1.76 13.89 -26.11
CA ARG A 293 3.22 13.72 -25.95
C ARG A 293 3.60 12.42 -25.23
N LEU A 294 2.75 11.96 -24.31
CA LEU A 294 2.95 10.77 -23.48
C LEU A 294 1.97 9.66 -23.87
N GLU A 295 1.99 9.24 -25.14
CA GLU A 295 0.96 8.38 -25.75
C GLU A 295 0.79 7.02 -25.05
N THR A 296 1.87 6.48 -24.46
CA THR A 296 1.85 5.20 -23.73
C THR A 296 1.41 5.32 -22.27
N SER A 297 1.25 6.55 -21.77
CA SER A 297 0.93 6.80 -20.37
C SER A 297 -0.58 6.87 -20.16
N ALA A 298 -1.19 5.77 -19.70
CA ALA A 298 -2.60 5.75 -19.30
C ALA A 298 -2.90 6.69 -18.12
N SER A 299 -1.88 7.03 -17.31
CA SER A 299 -2.03 7.83 -16.10
C SER A 299 -2.45 9.29 -16.37
N ILE A 300 -2.03 9.84 -17.51
CA ILE A 300 -2.36 11.22 -17.94
C ILE A 300 -3.86 11.36 -18.24
N PRO A 301 -4.48 10.55 -19.14
CA PRO A 301 -5.93 10.59 -19.35
C PRO A 301 -6.74 10.21 -18.10
N GLN A 302 -6.24 9.31 -17.23
CA GLN A 302 -6.89 9.06 -15.93
C GLN A 302 -6.93 10.30 -15.04
N ALA A 303 -5.82 11.03 -14.96
CA ALA A 303 -5.73 12.25 -14.15
C ALA A 303 -6.70 13.33 -14.68
N LEU A 304 -6.83 13.47 -16.00
CA LEU A 304 -7.80 14.37 -16.61
C LEU A 304 -9.24 13.93 -16.35
N ALA A 305 -9.57 12.65 -16.52
CA ALA A 305 -10.89 12.13 -16.17
C ALA A 305 -11.23 12.44 -14.70
N ARG A 306 -10.28 12.23 -13.79
CA ARG A 306 -10.41 12.56 -12.36
C ARG A 306 -10.66 14.03 -12.10
N TYR A 307 -9.93 14.92 -12.77
CA TYR A 307 -10.19 16.35 -12.71
C TYR A 307 -11.63 16.68 -13.12
N LEU A 308 -12.08 16.12 -14.25
CA LEU A 308 -13.41 16.39 -14.79
C LEU A 308 -14.55 15.89 -13.90
N TYR A 309 -14.51 14.66 -13.39
CA TYR A 309 -15.62 14.13 -12.59
C TYR A 309 -15.61 14.62 -11.12
N ILE A 310 -14.47 15.03 -10.56
CA ILE A 310 -14.38 15.52 -9.18
C ILE A 310 -14.60 17.03 -9.10
N LYS A 311 -13.92 17.80 -9.97
CA LYS A 311 -13.89 19.26 -9.86
C LYS A 311 -14.92 19.95 -10.73
N GLU A 312 -15.06 19.52 -11.98
CA GLU A 312 -15.95 20.16 -12.97
C GLU A 312 -17.34 19.51 -13.05
N GLN A 313 -17.49 18.29 -12.53
CA GLN A 313 -18.70 17.47 -12.63
C GLN A 313 -19.16 17.22 -14.10
N ASP A 314 -18.22 17.25 -15.05
CA ASP A 314 -18.48 16.88 -16.44
C ASP A 314 -18.25 15.38 -16.64
N PHE A 315 -19.29 14.59 -16.36
CA PHE A 315 -19.21 13.13 -16.39
C PHE A 315 -19.07 12.57 -17.80
N LEU A 316 -19.63 13.25 -18.80
CA LEU A 316 -19.63 12.79 -20.19
C LEU A 316 -18.22 12.89 -20.78
N GLU A 317 -17.56 14.02 -20.56
CA GLU A 317 -16.17 14.21 -20.96
C GLU A 317 -15.22 13.37 -20.10
N ALA A 318 -15.46 13.28 -18.79
CA ALA A 318 -14.66 12.42 -17.91
C ALA A 318 -14.67 10.95 -18.36
N LEU A 319 -15.83 10.44 -18.80
CA LEU A 319 -15.96 9.07 -19.29
C LEU A 319 -15.14 8.84 -20.57
N LYS A 320 -15.15 9.78 -21.52
CA LYS A 320 -14.30 9.69 -22.73
C LYS A 320 -12.82 9.58 -22.39
N TRP A 321 -12.34 10.38 -21.43
CA TRP A 321 -10.95 10.34 -20.99
C TRP A 321 -10.61 9.08 -20.19
N ALA A 322 -11.54 8.58 -19.37
CA ALA A 322 -11.36 7.31 -18.67
C ALA A 322 -11.30 6.12 -19.64
N GLU A 323 -12.15 6.11 -20.68
CA GLU A 323 -12.11 5.12 -21.76
C GLU A 323 -10.82 5.20 -22.57
N LYS A 324 -10.34 6.41 -22.89
CA LYS A 324 -9.04 6.60 -23.53
C LYS A 324 -7.91 5.98 -22.70
N ALA A 325 -7.92 6.17 -21.38
CA ALA A 325 -6.91 5.57 -20.51
C ALA A 325 -6.96 4.04 -20.53
N LYS A 326 -8.16 3.46 -20.45
CA LYS A 326 -8.38 2.01 -20.55
C LYS A 326 -7.85 1.45 -21.88
N ASN A 327 -8.08 2.16 -22.98
CA ASN A 327 -7.62 1.74 -24.31
C ASN A 327 -6.08 1.81 -24.48
N ILE A 328 -5.38 2.64 -23.70
CA ILE A 328 -3.91 2.69 -23.68
C ILE A 328 -3.35 1.51 -22.89
N ASN A 329 -3.88 1.24 -21.69
CA ASN A 329 -3.45 0.13 -20.85
C ASN A 329 -4.62 -0.40 -20.01
N GLU A 330 -5.08 -1.61 -20.35
CA GLU A 330 -6.15 -2.29 -19.63
C GLU A 330 -5.62 -2.87 -18.31
N ASN A 331 -6.06 -2.32 -17.18
CA ASN A 331 -5.64 -2.76 -15.86
C ASN A 331 -6.71 -2.43 -14.80
N PRO A 332 -6.56 -2.90 -13.54
CA PRO A 332 -7.55 -2.65 -12.50
C PRO A 332 -7.83 -1.17 -12.25
N TYR A 333 -6.82 -0.30 -12.37
CA TYR A 333 -6.94 1.12 -12.06
C TYR A 333 -7.68 1.90 -13.17
N THR A 334 -7.52 1.51 -14.44
CA THR A 334 -8.25 2.15 -15.55
C THR A 334 -9.73 1.83 -15.50
N PHE A 335 -10.11 0.60 -15.17
CA PHE A 335 -11.51 0.26 -14.88
C PHE A 335 -12.05 0.94 -13.62
N ASP A 336 -11.27 0.99 -12.53
CA ASP A 336 -11.68 1.75 -11.33
C ASP A 336 -11.97 3.21 -11.69
N THR A 337 -11.15 3.85 -12.53
CA THR A 337 -11.38 5.24 -12.95
C THR A 337 -12.75 5.41 -13.63
N ILE A 338 -13.11 4.53 -14.56
CA ILE A 338 -14.43 4.54 -15.22
C ILE A 338 -15.55 4.35 -14.18
N ALA A 339 -15.40 3.39 -13.27
CA ALA A 339 -16.37 3.10 -12.23
C ALA A 339 -16.56 4.28 -11.27
N GLN A 340 -15.48 4.99 -10.91
CA GLN A 340 -15.55 6.21 -10.10
C GLN A 340 -16.27 7.35 -10.82
N VAL A 341 -16.14 7.49 -12.16
CA VAL A 341 -16.92 8.46 -12.94
C VAL A 341 -18.41 8.17 -12.81
N TYR A 342 -18.84 6.93 -13.02
CA TYR A 342 -20.25 6.54 -12.86
C TYR A 342 -20.74 6.73 -11.42
N LYS A 343 -19.93 6.36 -10.43
CA LYS A 343 -20.26 6.55 -9.01
C LYS A 343 -20.47 8.03 -8.66
N SER A 344 -19.59 8.91 -9.12
CA SER A 344 -19.71 10.35 -8.87
C SER A 344 -20.90 10.96 -9.60
N ASN A 345 -21.18 10.51 -10.84
CA ASN A 345 -22.37 10.91 -11.58
C ASN A 345 -23.67 10.54 -10.82
N LEU A 346 -23.77 9.29 -10.37
CA LEU A 346 -24.91 8.82 -9.58
C LEU A 346 -25.12 9.66 -8.31
N LYS A 347 -24.05 9.92 -7.56
CA LYS A 347 -24.12 10.76 -6.36
C LYS A 347 -24.57 12.19 -6.67
N HIS A 348 -24.06 12.77 -7.76
CA HIS A 348 -24.45 14.11 -8.20
C HIS A 348 -25.95 14.19 -8.55
N ASN A 349 -26.46 13.22 -9.31
CA ASN A 349 -27.90 13.13 -9.61
C ASN A 349 -28.73 13.02 -8.33
N MET A 350 -28.33 12.14 -7.41
CA MET A 350 -29.02 11.97 -6.13
C MET A 350 -29.05 13.26 -5.29
N ASP A 351 -27.94 14.00 -5.24
CA ASP A 351 -27.85 15.27 -4.50
C ASP A 351 -28.72 16.36 -5.14
N ARG A 352 -28.74 16.46 -6.48
CA ARG A 352 -29.64 17.36 -7.22
C ARG A 352 -31.11 17.04 -6.91
N GLU A 353 -31.50 15.79 -7.09
CA GLU A 353 -32.85 15.33 -6.83
C GLU A 353 -33.26 15.55 -5.36
N LYS A 354 -32.33 15.43 -4.40
CA LYS A 354 -32.62 15.71 -2.97
C LYS A 354 -32.95 17.18 -2.74
N GLN A 355 -32.28 18.08 -3.44
CA GLN A 355 -32.58 19.51 -3.39
C GLN A 355 -33.93 19.84 -4.04
N GLU A 356 -34.25 19.15 -5.14
CA GLU A 356 -35.53 19.31 -5.86
C GLU A 356 -36.72 18.63 -5.15
N ASN A 357 -36.44 17.72 -4.21
CA ASN A 357 -37.41 16.87 -3.51
C ASN A 357 -38.33 16.08 -4.45
N THR A 358 -37.84 15.76 -5.64
CA THR A 358 -38.54 14.99 -6.67
C THR A 358 -37.59 13.94 -7.23
N LEU A 359 -38.16 12.85 -7.76
CA LEU A 359 -37.46 11.82 -8.51
C LEU A 359 -38.33 11.48 -9.70
N SER A 360 -37.97 11.92 -10.90
CA SER A 360 -38.74 11.63 -12.11
C SER A 360 -38.51 10.19 -12.59
N PRO A 361 -39.43 9.60 -13.37
CA PRO A 361 -39.19 8.32 -14.02
C PRO A 361 -37.91 8.31 -14.87
N GLU A 362 -37.65 9.39 -15.61
CA GLU A 362 -36.45 9.54 -16.43
C GLU A 362 -35.16 9.53 -15.60
N ASP A 363 -35.16 10.23 -14.45
CA ASP A 363 -34.02 10.23 -13.52
C ASP A 363 -33.80 8.85 -12.91
N LEU A 364 -34.88 8.14 -12.55
CA LEU A 364 -34.79 6.77 -12.04
C LEU A 364 -34.15 5.84 -13.08
N ASP A 365 -34.62 5.87 -14.33
CA ASP A 365 -34.09 5.06 -15.42
C ASP A 365 -32.59 5.39 -15.69
N ALA A 366 -32.25 6.69 -15.73
CA ALA A 366 -30.87 7.14 -15.90
C ALA A 366 -29.96 6.66 -14.75
N ASN A 367 -30.41 6.79 -13.50
CA ASN A 367 -29.65 6.37 -12.32
C ASN A 367 -29.44 4.86 -12.27
N LEU A 368 -30.46 4.06 -12.63
CA LEU A 368 -30.32 2.60 -12.71
C LEU A 368 -29.32 2.19 -13.81
N LYS A 369 -29.37 2.82 -14.98
CA LYS A 369 -28.38 2.59 -16.06
C LYS A 369 -26.96 2.93 -15.62
N ILE A 370 -26.77 4.07 -14.94
CA ILE A 370 -25.48 4.46 -14.36
C ILE A 370 -24.99 3.42 -13.35
N ALA A 371 -25.87 2.97 -12.44
CA ALA A 371 -25.53 1.99 -11.42
C ALA A 371 -25.17 0.62 -12.01
N ILE A 372 -25.89 0.15 -13.03
CA ILE A 372 -25.58 -1.09 -13.75
C ILE A 372 -24.17 -1.03 -14.35
N ASN A 373 -23.84 0.08 -15.03
CA ASN A 373 -22.52 0.29 -15.61
C ASN A 373 -21.43 0.41 -14.54
N ALA A 374 -21.69 1.10 -13.43
CA ALA A 374 -20.76 1.22 -12.31
C ALA A 374 -20.45 -0.14 -11.68
N ILE A 375 -21.47 -0.97 -11.41
CA ILE A 375 -21.27 -2.31 -10.84
C ILE A 375 -20.50 -3.20 -11.81
N ALA A 376 -20.85 -3.19 -13.10
CA ALA A 376 -20.15 -3.98 -14.11
C ALA A 376 -18.66 -3.61 -14.21
N THR A 377 -18.35 -2.31 -14.19
CA THR A 377 -16.97 -1.81 -14.27
C THR A 377 -16.18 -2.07 -12.98
N PHE A 378 -16.78 -1.90 -11.79
CA PHE A 378 -16.13 -2.27 -10.53
C PHE A 378 -15.86 -3.78 -10.42
N LYS A 379 -16.78 -4.63 -10.88
CA LYS A 379 -16.56 -6.07 -10.97
C LYS A 379 -15.37 -6.38 -11.87
N LYS A 380 -15.28 -5.75 -13.04
CA LYS A 380 -14.17 -5.97 -13.96
C LYS A 380 -12.84 -5.49 -13.38
N ALA A 381 -12.84 -4.34 -12.71
CA ALA A 381 -11.68 -3.85 -11.97
C ALA A 381 -11.20 -4.87 -10.91
N GLN A 382 -12.13 -5.48 -10.16
CA GLN A 382 -11.81 -6.48 -9.14
C GLN A 382 -11.32 -7.81 -9.75
N GLU A 383 -11.94 -8.26 -10.83
CA GLU A 383 -11.52 -9.46 -11.56
C GLU A 383 -10.06 -9.33 -12.01
N LEU A 384 -9.72 -8.19 -12.63
CA LEU A 384 -8.35 -7.87 -13.00
C LEU A 384 -7.46 -7.76 -11.77
N ALA A 385 -7.90 -7.12 -10.68
CA ALA A 385 -7.09 -6.98 -9.46
C ALA A 385 -6.75 -8.34 -8.82
N ASN A 386 -7.60 -9.34 -8.98
CA ASN A 386 -7.37 -10.70 -8.48
C ASN A 386 -6.30 -11.45 -9.28
N THR A 387 -6.11 -11.09 -10.55
CA THR A 387 -5.13 -11.72 -11.44
C THR A 387 -3.88 -10.88 -11.65
N PHE A 388 -3.96 -9.57 -11.45
CA PHE A 388 -2.88 -8.60 -11.63
C PHE A 388 -1.71 -9.01 -10.75
N ASP A 389 -0.70 -9.62 -11.37
CA ASP A 389 0.51 -10.05 -10.71
C ASP A 389 1.14 -8.79 -10.12
N ALA A 390 1.10 -8.68 -8.78
CA ALA A 390 1.99 -7.76 -8.11
C ALA A 390 3.38 -8.18 -8.57
N GLU A 391 4.08 -7.31 -9.31
CA GLU A 391 5.50 -7.45 -9.65
C GLU A 391 6.16 -8.24 -8.53
N GLU A 392 6.73 -9.41 -8.85
CA GLU A 392 7.45 -10.25 -7.92
C GLU A 392 8.57 -9.39 -7.31
N GLU A 393 8.26 -8.69 -6.23
CA GLU A 393 9.30 -8.21 -5.31
C GLU A 393 10.05 -9.47 -4.90
N PRO A 394 11.39 -9.48 -4.99
CA PRO A 394 12.17 -10.66 -4.61
C PRO A 394 11.66 -11.16 -3.26
N GLU A 395 11.49 -12.47 -3.14
CA GLU A 395 11.04 -13.17 -1.91
C GLU A 395 11.90 -12.85 -0.68
N ASP A 396 13.03 -12.17 -0.91
CA ASP A 396 13.91 -11.58 0.08
C ASP A 396 13.25 -10.34 0.74
N ASP A 397 12.53 -10.60 1.84
CA ASP A 397 13.06 -10.33 3.19
C ASP A 397 12.02 -9.86 4.23
N LEU A 398 10.70 -9.85 3.93
CA LEU A 398 9.69 -9.50 4.95
C LEU A 398 8.35 -10.28 4.82
N ASP A 399 8.00 -11.05 5.85
CA ASP A 399 6.73 -11.80 6.01
C ASP A 399 5.49 -10.91 6.31
N TYR A 400 5.64 -9.60 6.15
CA TYR A 400 4.52 -8.66 6.20
C TYR A 400 4.26 -8.14 4.79
N PRO A 401 3.04 -8.26 4.24
CA PRO A 401 2.78 -7.79 2.88
C PRO A 401 3.12 -6.30 2.82
N ARG A 402 3.94 -5.83 1.87
CA ARG A 402 4.21 -4.38 1.72
C ARG A 402 3.02 -3.64 1.11
N LYS A 403 2.15 -4.34 0.37
CA LYS A 403 0.96 -3.80 -0.32
C LYS A 403 -0.29 -4.52 0.17
N SER A 404 -1.36 -3.79 0.49
CA SER A 404 -2.68 -4.37 0.82
C SER A 404 -3.29 -5.10 -0.38
N TYR A 405 -4.20 -6.04 -0.15
CA TYR A 405 -5.02 -6.60 -1.22
C TYR A 405 -5.99 -5.52 -1.75
N ASN A 406 -6.02 -5.34 -3.07
CA ASN A 406 -6.89 -4.34 -3.68
C ASN A 406 -8.34 -4.84 -3.65
N VAL A 407 -9.13 -4.33 -2.69
CA VAL A 407 -10.56 -4.62 -2.53
C VAL A 407 -11.45 -3.51 -3.08
N TYR A 408 -10.90 -2.52 -3.79
CA TYR A 408 -11.64 -1.32 -4.17
C TYR A 408 -12.82 -1.62 -5.09
N GLY A 409 -12.71 -2.62 -5.97
CA GLY A 409 -13.83 -3.05 -6.82
C GLY A 409 -14.96 -3.66 -6.00
N TYR A 410 -14.65 -4.55 -5.05
CA TYR A 410 -15.64 -5.09 -4.11
C TYR A 410 -16.35 -3.99 -3.29
N VAL A 411 -15.57 -3.08 -2.71
CA VAL A 411 -16.13 -1.95 -1.93
C VAL A 411 -16.99 -1.05 -2.83
N GLY A 412 -16.55 -0.78 -4.06
CA GLY A 412 -17.29 0.01 -5.04
C GLY A 412 -18.66 -0.59 -5.39
N VAL A 413 -18.74 -1.91 -5.61
CA VAL A 413 -20.03 -2.59 -5.84
C VAL A 413 -20.97 -2.43 -4.64
N VAL A 414 -20.45 -2.59 -3.42
CA VAL A 414 -21.25 -2.40 -2.20
C VAL A 414 -21.76 -0.97 -2.11
N GLU A 415 -20.90 0.03 -2.33
CA GLU A 415 -21.29 1.43 -2.29
C GLU A 415 -22.37 1.77 -3.33
N ILE A 416 -22.20 1.35 -4.60
CA ILE A 416 -23.22 1.59 -5.64
C ILE A 416 -24.53 0.90 -5.28
N THR A 417 -24.48 -0.32 -4.78
CA THR A 417 -25.69 -1.06 -4.40
C THR A 417 -26.49 -0.31 -3.33
N PHE A 418 -25.81 0.25 -2.32
CA PHE A 418 -26.49 1.06 -1.31
C PHE A 418 -27.01 2.39 -1.85
N LEU A 419 -26.34 3.00 -2.84
CA LEU A 419 -26.89 4.16 -3.56
C LEU A 419 -28.17 3.78 -4.33
N VAL A 420 -28.22 2.61 -4.96
CA VAL A 420 -29.45 2.10 -5.62
C VAL A 420 -30.58 1.92 -4.62
N PHE A 421 -30.31 1.30 -3.46
CA PHE A 421 -31.32 1.16 -2.41
C PHE A 421 -31.83 2.51 -1.89
N GLU A 422 -30.94 3.50 -1.79
CA GLU A 422 -31.31 4.87 -1.42
C GLU A 422 -32.17 5.55 -2.50
N VAL A 423 -31.81 5.42 -3.78
CA VAL A 423 -32.64 5.92 -4.92
C VAL A 423 -34.04 5.31 -4.87
N LEU A 424 -34.14 3.98 -4.69
CA LEU A 424 -35.44 3.30 -4.59
C LEU A 424 -36.23 3.77 -3.36
N GLY A 425 -35.58 3.90 -2.20
CA GLY A 425 -36.23 4.35 -0.96
C GLY A 425 -36.83 5.76 -1.03
N ARG A 426 -36.44 6.56 -2.04
CA ARG A 426 -37.00 7.90 -2.28
C ARG A 426 -38.29 7.90 -3.09
N LEU A 427 -38.67 6.79 -3.72
CA LEU A 427 -39.95 6.70 -4.44
C LEU A 427 -41.11 6.86 -3.46
N THR A 428 -42.17 7.55 -3.90
CA THR A 428 -43.27 7.99 -3.01
C THR A 428 -43.93 6.84 -2.22
N PHE A 429 -43.97 5.64 -2.79
CA PHE A 429 -44.53 4.42 -2.19
C PHE A 429 -43.52 3.60 -1.35
N PHE A 430 -42.24 4.00 -1.32
CA PHE A 430 -41.21 3.45 -0.43
C PHE A 430 -40.74 4.44 0.66
N GLN A 431 -41.20 5.70 0.62
CA GLN A 431 -40.83 6.72 1.60
C GLN A 431 -41.42 6.47 2.99
N GLU A 432 -40.54 6.36 3.99
CA GLU A 432 -40.87 6.07 5.40
C GLU A 432 -41.80 7.10 6.06
N ASN A 433 -41.75 8.36 5.61
CA ASN A 433 -42.48 9.46 6.24
C ASN A 433 -43.99 9.43 5.93
N ARG A 434 -44.45 8.57 5.00
CA ARG A 434 -45.86 8.44 4.62
C ARG A 434 -46.53 7.22 5.22
N ASP A 435 -45.82 6.09 5.35
CA ASP A 435 -46.35 4.84 5.90
C ASP A 435 -45.23 4.05 6.63
N PRO A 436 -45.42 3.69 7.92
CA PRO A 436 -44.49 2.81 8.65
C PRO A 436 -44.20 1.48 7.94
N MET A 437 -45.11 0.98 7.10
CA MET A 437 -44.94 -0.25 6.31
C MET A 437 -44.08 -0.06 5.05
N SER A 438 -43.76 1.17 4.64
CA SER A 438 -42.97 1.45 3.42
C SER A 438 -41.57 0.80 3.44
N LYS A 439 -40.91 0.75 4.60
CA LYS A 439 -39.65 -0.01 4.75
C LYS A 439 -39.84 -1.50 4.47
N MET A 440 -40.99 -2.06 4.88
CA MET A 440 -41.30 -3.48 4.67
C MET A 440 -41.59 -3.77 3.21
N TYR A 441 -42.20 -2.86 2.45
CA TYR A 441 -42.41 -3.03 1.02
C TYR A 441 -41.10 -3.07 0.23
N LEU A 442 -40.21 -2.09 0.45
CA LEU A 442 -38.91 -2.08 -0.25
C LEU A 442 -38.09 -3.33 0.08
N LYS A 443 -38.01 -3.68 1.37
CA LYS A 443 -37.35 -4.92 1.82
C LYS A 443 -37.98 -6.14 1.15
N SER A 444 -39.30 -6.29 1.21
CA SER A 444 -39.99 -7.47 0.69
C SER A 444 -39.84 -7.60 -0.83
N PHE A 445 -39.85 -6.48 -1.56
CA PHE A 445 -39.54 -6.46 -2.98
C PHE A 445 -38.09 -6.90 -3.23
N LEU A 446 -37.09 -6.28 -2.59
CA LEU A 446 -35.67 -6.64 -2.77
C LEU A 446 -35.32 -8.07 -2.31
N GLU A 447 -36.13 -8.65 -1.42
CA GLU A 447 -36.04 -10.07 -1.04
C GLU A 447 -36.74 -11.01 -2.03
N GLY A 448 -37.51 -10.49 -2.99
CA GLY A 448 -38.31 -11.27 -3.93
C GLY A 448 -39.56 -11.89 -3.29
N ASN A 449 -39.96 -11.43 -2.10
CA ASN A 449 -41.16 -11.94 -1.40
C ASN A 449 -42.45 -11.43 -2.03
N ILE A 450 -42.41 -10.24 -2.64
CA ILE A 450 -43.53 -9.64 -3.38
C ILE A 450 -43.03 -9.07 -4.71
N PRO A 451 -43.83 -9.14 -5.79
CA PRO A 451 -43.51 -8.42 -7.02
C PRO A 451 -43.78 -6.93 -6.85
N ILE A 452 -43.16 -6.08 -7.68
CA ILE A 452 -43.38 -4.63 -7.63
C ILE A 452 -44.85 -4.22 -7.85
N THR A 453 -45.62 -5.03 -8.59
CA THR A 453 -47.06 -4.80 -8.83
C THR A 453 -47.94 -4.98 -7.61
N SER A 454 -47.44 -5.66 -6.57
CA SER A 454 -48.16 -5.88 -5.31
C SER A 454 -47.83 -4.84 -4.24
N VAL A 455 -46.95 -3.88 -4.53
CA VAL A 455 -46.65 -2.77 -3.61
C VAL A 455 -47.84 -1.80 -3.59
N HIS A 456 -48.30 -1.44 -2.40
CA HIS A 456 -49.38 -0.47 -2.26
C HIS A 456 -48.88 0.92 -2.69
N MET A 457 -49.55 1.52 -3.67
CA MET A 457 -49.20 2.83 -4.22
C MET A 457 -50.44 3.56 -4.72
N GLY A 458 -50.44 4.89 -4.62
CA GLY A 458 -51.48 5.72 -5.22
C GLY A 458 -51.44 5.64 -6.74
N SER A 459 -52.60 5.43 -7.37
CA SER A 459 -52.71 5.36 -8.83
C SER A 459 -52.47 6.74 -9.46
N ASN A 460 -51.34 6.91 -10.13
CA ASN A 460 -51.03 8.06 -10.98
C ASN A 460 -49.99 7.65 -12.05
N GLU A 461 -49.95 8.41 -13.15
CA GLU A 461 -49.10 8.13 -14.30
C GLU A 461 -47.60 8.03 -13.93
N ILE A 462 -47.13 8.87 -13.00
CA ILE A 462 -45.73 8.89 -12.56
C ILE A 462 -45.36 7.56 -11.89
N ASN A 463 -46.20 7.08 -10.97
CA ASN A 463 -45.99 5.81 -10.27
C ASN A 463 -46.05 4.62 -11.24
N GLU A 464 -46.98 4.63 -12.20
CA GLU A 464 -47.05 3.58 -13.24
C GLU A 464 -45.77 3.51 -14.08
N ARG A 465 -45.22 4.67 -14.46
CA ARG A 465 -43.94 4.75 -15.18
C ARG A 465 -42.76 4.28 -14.34
N HIS A 466 -42.69 4.66 -13.06
CA HIS A 466 -41.66 4.12 -12.14
C HIS A 466 -41.72 2.60 -12.03
N VAL A 467 -42.92 2.03 -11.85
CA VAL A 467 -43.13 0.58 -11.77
C VAL A 467 -42.67 -0.11 -13.05
N LYS A 468 -42.95 0.47 -14.21
CA LYS A 468 -42.48 -0.06 -15.50
C LYS A 468 -40.95 -0.15 -15.54
N ILE A 469 -40.25 0.92 -15.16
CA ILE A 469 -38.78 0.95 -15.13
C ILE A 469 -38.22 -0.08 -14.13
N ILE A 470 -38.83 -0.19 -12.95
CA ILE A 470 -38.42 -1.19 -11.94
C ILE A 470 -38.59 -2.60 -12.50
N ARG A 471 -39.69 -2.87 -13.22
CA ARG A 471 -39.95 -4.18 -13.84
C ARG A 471 -38.93 -4.51 -14.92
N GLU A 472 -38.58 -3.55 -15.77
CA GLU A 472 -37.55 -3.71 -16.80
C GLU A 472 -36.17 -4.04 -16.20
N ASN A 473 -35.91 -3.61 -14.96
CA ASN A 473 -34.66 -3.82 -14.23
C ASN A 473 -34.78 -4.84 -13.07
N GLU A 474 -35.89 -5.58 -12.96
CA GLU A 474 -36.23 -6.36 -11.77
C GLU A 474 -35.17 -7.42 -11.45
N ARG A 475 -34.70 -8.15 -12.46
CA ARG A 475 -33.64 -9.16 -12.30
C ARG A 475 -32.36 -8.57 -11.70
N PHE A 476 -31.97 -7.37 -12.12
CA PHE A 476 -30.81 -6.68 -11.58
C PHE A 476 -31.04 -6.33 -10.11
N LEU A 477 -32.17 -5.69 -9.80
CA LEU A 477 -32.51 -5.22 -8.45
C LEU A 477 -32.61 -6.38 -7.43
N LEU A 478 -33.25 -7.49 -7.80
CA LEU A 478 -33.40 -8.67 -6.94
C LEU A 478 -32.06 -9.37 -6.67
N ASN A 479 -31.09 -9.26 -7.58
CA ASN A 479 -29.77 -9.88 -7.40
C ASN A 479 -28.86 -9.11 -6.43
N LEU A 480 -29.11 -7.81 -6.23
CA LEU A 480 -28.23 -6.92 -5.45
C LEU A 480 -28.01 -7.39 -4.01
N LYS A 481 -29.06 -7.88 -3.32
CA LYS A 481 -28.95 -8.39 -1.95
C LYS A 481 -27.97 -9.55 -1.85
N HIS A 482 -28.12 -10.54 -2.73
CA HIS A 482 -27.28 -11.72 -2.77
C HIS A 482 -25.83 -11.36 -3.10
N GLU A 483 -25.64 -10.48 -4.08
CA GLU A 483 -24.34 -10.02 -4.52
C GLU A 483 -23.55 -9.32 -3.42
N VAL A 484 -24.16 -8.35 -2.74
CA VAL A 484 -23.54 -7.65 -1.61
C VAL A 484 -23.23 -8.60 -0.46
N LYS A 485 -24.10 -9.59 -0.20
CA LYS A 485 -23.86 -10.59 0.84
C LYS A 485 -22.63 -11.46 0.54
N GLU A 486 -22.47 -11.93 -0.71
CA GLU A 486 -21.27 -12.68 -1.09
C GLU A 486 -20.01 -11.81 -1.04
N ILE A 487 -20.09 -10.52 -1.41
CA ILE A 487 -18.96 -9.60 -1.26
C ILE A 487 -18.59 -9.40 0.21
N PHE A 488 -19.56 -9.20 1.11
CA PHE A 488 -19.26 -9.09 2.54
C PHE A 488 -18.59 -10.34 3.09
N LYS A 489 -19.00 -11.52 2.62
CA LYS A 489 -18.34 -12.79 2.98
C LYS A 489 -16.90 -12.85 2.48
N ILE A 490 -16.62 -12.47 1.23
CA ILE A 490 -15.24 -12.43 0.68
C ILE A 490 -14.37 -11.45 1.48
N LEU A 491 -14.88 -10.26 1.76
CA LEU A 491 -14.17 -9.24 2.55
C LEU A 491 -13.96 -9.69 4.00
N GLN A 492 -14.92 -10.40 4.58
CA GLN A 492 -14.80 -10.98 5.92
C GLN A 492 -13.76 -12.10 5.95
N ASP A 493 -13.72 -12.97 4.94
CA ASP A 493 -12.69 -14.00 4.78
C ASP A 493 -11.30 -13.36 4.65
N TYR A 494 -11.15 -12.31 3.83
CA TYR A 494 -9.91 -11.55 3.71
C TYR A 494 -9.40 -11.03 5.06
N LEU A 495 -10.25 -10.27 5.76
CA LEU A 495 -9.90 -9.62 7.03
C LEU A 495 -9.67 -10.62 8.18
N THR A 496 -10.23 -11.82 8.08
CA THR A 496 -10.09 -12.85 9.13
C THR A 496 -8.88 -13.73 8.87
N TYR A 497 -8.65 -14.15 7.63
CA TYR A 497 -7.68 -15.20 7.33
C TYR A 497 -6.27 -14.68 7.05
N PHE A 498 -6.12 -13.42 6.62
CA PHE A 498 -4.83 -12.88 6.16
C PHE A 498 -4.24 -11.85 7.10
N LYS A 499 -2.92 -11.66 7.02
CA LYS A 499 -2.23 -10.56 7.70
C LYS A 499 -2.63 -9.24 7.03
N VAL A 500 -3.08 -8.30 7.85
CA VAL A 500 -3.65 -7.01 7.44
C VAL A 500 -2.68 -5.87 7.82
N ASN A 501 -2.56 -4.88 6.95
CA ASN A 501 -1.73 -3.69 7.11
C ASN A 501 -2.52 -2.49 7.64
N ASP A 502 -1.81 -1.42 8.00
CA ASP A 502 -2.43 -0.18 8.49
C ASP A 502 -3.32 0.48 7.41
N SER A 503 -3.03 0.29 6.11
CA SER A 503 -3.85 0.80 5.00
C SER A 503 -5.24 0.16 4.92
N ASP A 504 -5.37 -1.11 5.29
CA ASP A 504 -6.65 -1.84 5.30
C ASP A 504 -7.60 -1.37 6.43
N SER A 505 -7.10 -0.60 7.39
CA SER A 505 -7.90 -0.12 8.53
C SER A 505 -9.03 0.83 8.09
N LYS A 506 -8.80 1.63 7.05
CA LYS A 506 -9.81 2.52 6.46
C LYS A 506 -10.91 1.71 5.79
N ASP A 507 -10.52 0.73 4.97
CA ASP A 507 -11.45 -0.15 4.26
C ASP A 507 -12.31 -0.93 5.26
N ARG A 508 -11.72 -1.42 6.37
CA ARG A 508 -12.45 -2.09 7.44
C ARG A 508 -13.57 -1.23 8.05
N ARG A 509 -13.35 0.07 8.27
CA ARG A 509 -14.38 0.98 8.80
C ARG A 509 -15.51 1.15 7.80
N THR A 510 -15.17 1.38 6.53
CA THR A 510 -16.14 1.53 5.45
C THR A 510 -16.98 0.26 5.28
N ILE A 511 -16.35 -0.92 5.29
CA ILE A 511 -17.05 -2.21 5.19
C ILE A 511 -18.00 -2.40 6.36
N TYR A 512 -17.59 -2.09 7.59
CA TYR A 512 -18.45 -2.21 8.77
C TYR A 512 -19.65 -1.26 8.70
N ALA A 513 -19.43 -0.01 8.26
CA ALA A 513 -20.52 0.96 8.10
C ALA A 513 -21.58 0.47 7.10
N HIS A 514 -21.16 -0.08 5.95
CA HIS A 514 -22.08 -0.64 4.97
C HIS A 514 -22.74 -1.93 5.44
N PHE A 515 -22.02 -2.78 6.19
CA PHE A 515 -22.61 -3.98 6.79
C PHE A 515 -23.72 -3.62 7.79
N ASN A 516 -23.56 -2.55 8.57
CA ASN A 516 -24.63 -2.08 9.46
C ASN A 516 -25.86 -1.62 8.67
N LYS A 517 -25.67 -0.94 7.52
CA LYS A 517 -26.77 -0.59 6.61
C LYS A 517 -27.45 -1.85 6.05
N TYR A 518 -26.68 -2.87 5.71
CA TYR A 518 -27.20 -4.17 5.28
C TYR A 518 -28.09 -4.79 6.35
N VAL A 519 -27.58 -4.85 7.59
CA VAL A 519 -28.31 -5.38 8.74
C VAL A 519 -29.59 -4.59 9.02
N SER A 520 -29.55 -3.26 8.95
CA SER A 520 -30.74 -2.44 9.18
C SER A 520 -31.82 -2.62 8.11
N LEU A 521 -31.43 -2.94 6.87
CA LEU A 521 -32.37 -3.11 5.77
C LEU A 521 -32.95 -4.53 5.71
N PHE A 522 -32.08 -5.55 5.84
CA PHE A 522 -32.48 -6.94 5.58
C PHE A 522 -32.64 -7.79 6.85
N CYS A 523 -31.95 -7.47 7.94
CA CYS A 523 -31.92 -8.28 9.15
C CYS A 523 -32.84 -7.77 10.29
N THR A 524 -33.95 -7.14 9.92
CA THR A 524 -35.04 -6.75 10.84
C THR A 524 -35.95 -7.93 11.14
N GLU A 525 -36.50 -7.98 12.37
CA GLU A 525 -37.27 -9.12 12.85
C GLU A 525 -38.52 -9.38 11.98
N PRO A 526 -38.74 -10.62 11.56
CA PRO A 526 -39.94 -11.00 10.83
C PRO A 526 -41.06 -11.33 11.81
N GLU A 527 -42.22 -10.68 11.68
CA GLU A 527 -43.41 -10.99 12.46
C GLU A 527 -43.96 -12.41 12.17
N GLN A 528 -43.54 -13.05 11.06
CA GLN A 528 -44.09 -14.34 10.59
C GLN A 528 -43.09 -15.26 9.83
N LYS A 529 -41.81 -15.39 10.25
CA LYS A 529 -40.90 -16.41 9.64
C LYS A 529 -40.75 -17.66 10.51
N MET A 530 -40.55 -18.81 9.87
CA MET A 530 -40.20 -20.07 10.55
C MET A 530 -38.97 -19.89 11.45
N MET A 531 -38.95 -20.59 12.60
CA MET A 531 -37.86 -20.50 13.60
C MET A 531 -36.45 -20.74 13.00
N ILE A 532 -36.31 -21.61 11.99
CA ILE A 532 -35.03 -21.85 11.30
C ILE A 532 -34.53 -20.58 10.62
N GLU A 533 -35.40 -19.87 9.91
CA GLU A 533 -35.06 -18.63 9.22
C GLU A 533 -34.77 -17.50 10.21
N GLN A 534 -35.49 -17.45 11.34
CA GLN A 534 -35.17 -16.52 12.43
C GLN A 534 -33.75 -16.75 12.98
N ARG A 535 -33.31 -18.02 13.15
CA ARG A 535 -31.95 -18.34 13.59
C ARG A 535 -30.89 -17.98 12.55
N ARG A 536 -31.16 -18.22 11.26
CA ARG A 536 -30.25 -17.83 10.16
C ARG A 536 -30.10 -16.31 10.11
N LEU A 537 -31.21 -15.58 10.19
CA LEU A 537 -31.21 -14.12 10.19
C LEU A 537 -30.48 -13.53 11.40
N PHE A 538 -30.63 -14.14 12.58
CA PHE A 538 -29.88 -13.77 13.77
C PHE A 538 -28.37 -13.93 13.58
N LEU A 539 -27.93 -15.09 13.06
CA LEU A 539 -26.50 -15.33 12.81
C LEU A 539 -25.95 -14.34 11.78
N GLU A 540 -26.71 -14.06 10.72
CA GLU A 540 -26.34 -13.06 9.72
C GLU A 540 -26.24 -11.65 10.31
N LYS A 541 -27.21 -11.23 11.12
CA LYS A 541 -27.19 -9.95 11.86
C LYS A 541 -25.93 -9.80 12.71
N LYS A 542 -25.48 -10.89 13.33
CA LYS A 542 -24.25 -10.95 14.13
C LYS A 542 -22.99 -11.13 13.31
N ASN A 543 -23.09 -11.27 11.98
CA ASN A 543 -21.98 -11.63 11.09
C ASN A 543 -21.26 -12.91 11.55
N ALA A 544 -22.04 -13.86 12.07
CA ALA A 544 -21.63 -15.15 12.61
C ALA A 544 -22.19 -16.32 11.79
N ASP A 545 -22.74 -16.05 10.60
CA ASP A 545 -23.31 -17.04 9.68
C ASP A 545 -22.24 -17.77 8.84
N THR A 546 -21.01 -17.27 8.83
CA THR A 546 -19.84 -17.86 8.15
C THR A 546 -18.79 -18.37 9.15
N PHE A 547 -17.91 -19.27 8.69
CA PHE A 547 -16.83 -19.80 9.52
C PHE A 547 -15.84 -18.70 9.98
N SER A 548 -15.44 -17.81 9.05
CA SER A 548 -14.63 -16.62 9.34
C SER A 548 -15.34 -15.65 10.30
N GLY A 549 -16.66 -15.48 10.15
CA GLY A 549 -17.49 -14.69 11.04
C GLY A 549 -17.44 -15.19 12.49
N ILE A 550 -17.49 -16.51 12.70
CA ILE A 550 -17.39 -17.12 14.03
C ILE A 550 -15.99 -16.90 14.63
N LEU A 551 -14.91 -17.00 13.84
CA LEU A 551 -13.56 -16.73 14.34
C LEU A 551 -13.39 -15.29 14.84
N LYS A 552 -14.09 -14.32 14.24
CA LYS A 552 -14.11 -12.92 14.73
C LYS A 552 -14.68 -12.80 16.15
N HIS A 553 -15.50 -13.75 16.58
CA HIS A 553 -16.12 -13.78 17.92
C HIS A 553 -15.19 -14.35 19.01
N LEU A 554 -13.92 -14.64 18.69
CA LEU A 554 -12.90 -14.94 19.70
C LEU A 554 -12.67 -13.78 20.70
N GLU A 555 -13.08 -12.56 20.34
CA GLU A 555 -12.89 -11.34 21.13
C GLU A 555 -14.21 -10.72 21.64
N THR A 556 -15.36 -11.33 21.36
CA THR A 556 -16.68 -10.77 21.69
C THR A 556 -17.16 -11.18 23.10
N PRO A 557 -18.15 -10.46 23.68
CA PRO A 557 -18.71 -10.81 24.99
C PRO A 557 -19.26 -12.25 25.05
N VAL A 558 -19.06 -12.92 26.19
CA VAL A 558 -19.48 -14.32 26.41
C VAL A 558 -20.97 -14.53 26.10
N LYS A 559 -21.83 -13.61 26.54
CA LYS A 559 -23.29 -13.69 26.34
C LYS A 559 -23.66 -13.80 24.86
N GLU A 560 -23.02 -12.99 24.02
CA GLU A 560 -23.26 -13.01 22.57
C GLU A 560 -22.82 -14.34 21.94
N MET A 561 -21.68 -14.88 22.36
CA MET A 561 -21.21 -16.18 21.90
C MET A 561 -22.11 -17.34 22.35
N GLU A 562 -22.72 -17.24 23.53
CA GLU A 562 -23.73 -18.21 23.99
C GLU A 562 -24.98 -18.20 23.09
N GLU A 563 -25.49 -17.02 22.74
CA GLU A 563 -26.64 -16.87 21.83
C GLU A 563 -26.33 -17.43 20.43
N ILE A 564 -25.15 -17.15 19.88
CA ILE A 564 -24.67 -17.72 18.60
C ILE A 564 -24.59 -19.25 18.68
N THR A 565 -24.04 -19.79 19.76
CA THR A 565 -23.90 -21.24 19.97
C THR A 565 -25.26 -21.92 20.08
N GLN A 566 -26.24 -21.28 20.75
CA GLN A 566 -27.62 -21.78 20.82
C GLN A 566 -28.30 -21.77 19.45
N ALA A 567 -28.12 -20.72 18.65
CA ALA A 567 -28.68 -20.65 17.31
C ALA A 567 -28.14 -21.79 16.42
N TYR A 568 -26.83 -22.05 16.44
CA TYR A 568 -26.25 -23.20 15.72
C TYR A 568 -26.68 -24.55 16.29
N ALA A 569 -26.86 -24.68 17.60
CA ALA A 569 -27.40 -25.92 18.20
C ALA A 569 -28.80 -26.24 17.66
N TYR A 570 -29.65 -25.21 17.52
CA TYR A 570 -30.98 -25.35 16.94
C TYR A 570 -30.91 -25.77 15.47
N LEU A 571 -30.09 -25.10 14.67
CA LEU A 571 -29.91 -25.43 13.25
C LEU A 571 -29.34 -26.84 13.05
N HIS A 572 -28.39 -27.25 13.90
CA HIS A 572 -27.80 -28.59 13.83
C HIS A 572 -28.83 -29.69 14.14
N LYS A 573 -29.72 -29.47 15.11
CA LYS A 573 -30.82 -30.40 15.44
C LYS A 573 -31.77 -30.61 14.24
N HIS A 574 -31.96 -29.58 13.42
CA HIS A 574 -32.88 -29.59 12.27
C HIS A 574 -32.16 -29.69 10.91
N LYS A 575 -30.89 -30.10 10.89
CA LYS A 575 -30.06 -30.10 9.66
C LYS A 575 -30.58 -31.00 8.54
N GLN A 576 -31.44 -31.98 8.86
CA GLN A 576 -32.06 -32.87 7.86
C GLN A 576 -32.98 -32.10 6.89
N LEU A 577 -33.42 -30.91 7.25
CA LEU A 577 -34.20 -30.01 6.41
C LEU A 577 -33.34 -29.18 5.44
N SER A 578 -32.02 -29.38 5.45
CA SER A 578 -31.07 -28.67 4.59
C SER A 578 -30.39 -29.66 3.64
N ASN A 579 -29.89 -29.17 2.50
CA ASN A 579 -29.10 -30.00 1.60
C ASN A 579 -27.80 -30.49 2.28
N LYS A 580 -27.21 -31.57 1.75
CA LYS A 580 -26.03 -32.23 2.33
C LYS A 580 -24.88 -31.25 2.61
N MET A 581 -24.59 -30.35 1.66
CA MET A 581 -23.51 -29.36 1.82
C MET A 581 -23.81 -28.40 2.98
N GLN A 582 -25.02 -27.84 3.06
CA GLN A 582 -25.40 -26.92 4.12
C GLN A 582 -25.43 -27.61 5.48
N ALA A 583 -25.89 -28.86 5.56
CA ALA A 583 -25.86 -29.66 6.78
C ALA A 583 -24.42 -29.88 7.30
N THR A 584 -23.45 -30.11 6.41
CA THR A 584 -22.04 -30.24 6.80
C THR A 584 -21.45 -28.91 7.30
N LYS A 585 -21.77 -27.78 6.63
CA LYS A 585 -21.36 -26.44 7.07
C LYS A 585 -21.93 -26.06 8.44
N VAL A 586 -23.23 -26.29 8.66
CA VAL A 586 -23.88 -26.05 9.96
C VAL A 586 -23.21 -26.88 11.06
N THR A 587 -22.85 -28.14 10.77
CA THR A 587 -22.16 -29.00 11.75
C THR A 587 -20.75 -28.48 12.05
N THR A 588 -19.96 -28.13 11.03
CA THR A 588 -18.62 -27.54 11.21
C THR A 588 -18.67 -26.24 12.01
N ASN A 589 -19.59 -25.34 11.67
CA ASN A 589 -19.77 -24.07 12.39
C ASN A 589 -20.23 -24.27 13.82
N TYR A 590 -21.14 -25.23 14.07
CA TYR A 590 -21.57 -25.57 15.44
C TYR A 590 -20.39 -26.08 16.29
N ILE A 591 -19.51 -26.90 15.72
CA ILE A 591 -18.29 -27.36 16.40
C ILE A 591 -17.38 -26.17 16.71
N LEU A 592 -17.12 -25.29 15.74
CA LEU A 592 -16.29 -24.10 15.96
C LEU A 592 -16.89 -23.20 17.06
N CYS A 593 -18.20 -22.95 17.06
CA CYS A 593 -18.87 -22.17 18.09
C CYS A 593 -18.66 -22.74 19.49
N ASN A 594 -18.70 -24.07 19.65
CA ASN A 594 -18.40 -24.70 20.93
C ASN A 594 -16.94 -24.50 21.36
N ILE A 595 -15.99 -24.57 20.42
CA ILE A 595 -14.57 -24.31 20.71
C ILE A 595 -14.37 -22.85 21.13
N VAL A 596 -14.91 -21.89 20.38
CA VAL A 596 -14.83 -20.46 20.69
C VAL A 596 -15.49 -20.16 22.05
N LEU A 597 -16.69 -20.69 22.29
CA LEU A 597 -17.39 -20.52 23.57
C LEU A 597 -16.60 -21.12 24.72
N TYR A 598 -16.01 -22.31 24.55
CA TYR A 598 -15.16 -22.91 25.58
C TYR A 598 -13.97 -22.03 25.93
N LEU A 599 -13.28 -21.47 24.93
CA LEU A 599 -12.12 -20.60 25.14
C LEU A 599 -12.49 -19.32 25.90
N SER A 600 -13.72 -18.82 25.71
CA SER A 600 -14.22 -17.64 26.39
C SER A 600 -14.83 -17.93 27.77
N ASN A 601 -15.58 -19.02 27.90
CA ASN A 601 -16.23 -19.45 29.15
C ASN A 601 -16.39 -21.00 29.18
N PRO A 602 -15.41 -21.72 29.76
CA PRO A 602 -15.43 -23.19 29.86
C PRO A 602 -16.62 -23.75 30.62
N ASN A 603 -17.21 -22.97 31.55
CA ASN A 603 -18.27 -23.40 32.45
C ASN A 603 -19.68 -23.17 31.89
N SER A 604 -19.80 -22.64 30.66
CA SER A 604 -21.11 -22.42 30.06
C SER A 604 -21.83 -23.76 29.81
N LYS A 605 -23.11 -23.82 30.19
CA LYS A 605 -23.98 -25.00 29.98
C LYS A 605 -24.14 -25.40 28.51
N HIS A 606 -23.80 -24.51 27.58
CA HIS A 606 -23.92 -24.74 26.14
C HIS A 606 -22.70 -25.44 25.53
N VAL A 607 -21.58 -25.48 26.27
CA VAL A 607 -20.35 -26.14 25.82
C VAL A 607 -20.51 -27.66 25.84
N ARG A 608 -20.22 -28.30 24.72
CA ARG A 608 -20.17 -29.76 24.60
C ARG A 608 -18.81 -30.32 25.04
N SER A 609 -18.80 -31.57 25.51
CA SER A 609 -17.56 -32.27 25.83
C SER A 609 -16.69 -32.49 24.59
N TYR A 610 -15.38 -32.57 24.80
CA TYR A 610 -14.41 -32.84 23.74
C TYR A 610 -14.74 -34.12 22.95
N LYS A 611 -15.15 -35.19 23.65
CA LYS A 611 -15.56 -36.47 23.02
C LYS A 611 -16.75 -36.26 22.08
N ASN A 612 -17.80 -35.57 22.55
CA ASN A 612 -18.97 -35.31 21.72
C ASN A 612 -18.63 -34.49 20.46
N LEU A 613 -17.77 -33.48 20.59
CA LEU A 613 -17.32 -32.67 19.46
C LEU A 613 -16.47 -33.49 18.47
N SER A 614 -15.61 -34.36 18.98
CA SER A 614 -14.77 -35.27 18.19
C SER A 614 -15.62 -36.26 17.38
N ASP A 615 -16.60 -36.90 18.02
CA ASP A 615 -17.52 -37.84 17.38
C ASP A 615 -18.38 -37.16 16.29
N LEU A 616 -18.84 -35.93 16.57
CA LEU A 616 -19.56 -35.12 15.60
C LEU A 616 -18.69 -34.77 14.39
N LEU A 617 -17.43 -34.37 14.63
CA LEU A 617 -16.50 -34.03 13.57
C LEU A 617 -16.15 -35.25 12.71
N GLN A 618 -15.88 -36.40 13.33
CA GLN A 618 -15.54 -37.63 12.60
C GLN A 618 -16.67 -38.05 11.65
N LYS A 619 -17.92 -38.05 12.13
CA LYS A 619 -19.11 -38.30 11.29
C LYS A 619 -19.23 -37.28 10.16
N ASN A 620 -18.98 -36.00 10.44
CA ASN A 620 -19.06 -34.95 9.43
C ASN A 620 -17.97 -35.09 8.36
N LEU A 621 -16.74 -35.42 8.75
CA LEU A 621 -15.60 -35.61 7.84
C LEU A 621 -15.79 -36.82 6.91
N GLN A 622 -16.45 -37.89 7.37
CA GLN A 622 -16.84 -39.01 6.49
C GLN A 622 -17.79 -38.56 5.38
N VAL A 623 -18.67 -37.60 5.67
CA VAL A 623 -19.63 -37.04 4.70
C VAL A 623 -18.96 -36.04 3.74
N VAL A 624 -18.04 -35.23 4.27
CA VAL A 624 -17.28 -34.21 3.52
C VAL A 624 -16.22 -34.83 2.60
N GLY A 625 -15.58 -35.91 3.04
CA GLY A 625 -14.44 -36.53 2.36
C GLY A 625 -13.15 -35.69 2.47
N LEU A 626 -12.11 -36.09 1.72
CA LEU A 626 -10.79 -35.42 1.71
C LEU A 626 -10.60 -34.44 0.54
N ARG A 627 -11.56 -34.38 -0.38
CA ARG A 627 -11.51 -33.56 -1.61
C ARG A 627 -12.47 -32.37 -1.60
N SER A 628 -12.98 -31.99 -0.43
CA SER A 628 -13.81 -30.78 -0.28
C SER A 628 -13.07 -29.52 -0.77
N ASN A 629 -13.81 -28.61 -1.39
CA ASN A 629 -13.29 -27.31 -1.80
C ASN A 629 -13.18 -26.31 -0.64
N PHE A 630 -13.71 -26.61 0.56
CA PHE A 630 -13.71 -25.68 1.70
C PHE A 630 -12.75 -26.14 2.80
N PRO A 631 -11.89 -25.26 3.34
CA PRO A 631 -10.89 -25.63 4.35
C PRO A 631 -11.48 -25.83 5.77
N ASP A 632 -12.64 -25.25 6.06
CA ASP A 632 -13.25 -25.17 7.40
C ASP A 632 -13.33 -26.52 8.17
N PRO A 633 -13.79 -27.64 7.54
CA PRO A 633 -13.87 -28.92 8.23
C PRO A 633 -12.50 -29.48 8.59
N TYR A 634 -11.48 -29.22 7.77
CA TYR A 634 -10.12 -29.67 8.04
C TYR A 634 -9.44 -28.76 9.05
N TYR A 635 -9.74 -27.46 9.07
CA TYR A 635 -9.29 -26.57 10.14
C TYR A 635 -9.81 -27.04 11.50
N THR A 636 -11.10 -27.38 11.61
CA THR A 636 -11.65 -27.96 12.84
C THR A 636 -11.02 -29.31 13.19
N ALA A 637 -10.63 -30.12 12.21
CA ALA A 637 -9.81 -31.32 12.44
C ALA A 637 -8.44 -30.99 13.01
N LEU A 638 -7.75 -29.96 12.52
CA LEU A 638 -6.49 -29.51 13.13
C LEU A 638 -6.67 -29.10 14.59
N LEU A 639 -7.80 -28.50 14.96
CA LEU A 639 -8.03 -28.08 16.35
C LEU A 639 -8.35 -29.23 17.30
N LEU A 640 -9.15 -30.21 16.86
CA LEU A 640 -9.60 -31.31 17.71
C LEU A 640 -8.68 -32.54 17.65
N PHE A 641 -8.09 -32.84 16.49
CA PHE A 641 -7.37 -34.08 16.24
C PHE A 641 -5.84 -33.90 16.19
N TRP A 642 -5.33 -32.73 16.58
CA TRP A 642 -3.88 -32.56 16.68
C TRP A 642 -3.28 -33.56 17.66
N PRO A 643 -2.21 -34.28 17.30
CA PRO A 643 -1.65 -35.35 18.10
C PRO A 643 -1.10 -34.85 19.44
N ASP A 644 -1.26 -35.69 20.47
CA ASP A 644 -0.52 -35.57 21.72
C ASP A 644 0.85 -36.27 21.54
N PRO A 645 1.95 -35.81 22.15
CA PRO A 645 3.23 -36.52 22.15
C PRO A 645 3.15 -38.00 22.54
N SER A 646 2.13 -38.38 23.31
CA SER A 646 1.88 -39.76 23.78
C SER A 646 0.96 -40.59 22.88
N ASP A 647 0.35 -40.01 21.84
CA ASP A 647 -0.69 -40.64 21.02
C ASP A 647 -0.15 -41.06 19.63
N ASN A 648 -0.35 -42.33 19.28
CA ASN A 648 0.13 -42.94 18.03
C ASN A 648 -0.96 -43.06 16.93
N ALA A 649 -2.22 -42.73 17.23
CA ALA A 649 -3.35 -43.26 16.46
C ALA A 649 -3.96 -42.32 15.40
N THR A 650 -3.73 -41.00 15.46
CA THR A 650 -4.50 -40.06 14.64
C THR A 650 -3.78 -39.67 13.37
N ASP A 651 -4.28 -40.01 12.18
CA ASP A 651 -3.70 -39.63 10.87
C ASP A 651 -3.98 -38.16 10.53
N ILE A 652 -3.35 -37.25 11.28
CA ILE A 652 -3.49 -35.81 11.12
C ILE A 652 -2.86 -35.32 9.80
N GLN A 653 -1.87 -36.05 9.27
CA GLN A 653 -1.17 -35.72 8.03
C GLN A 653 -2.14 -35.68 6.84
N THR A 654 -3.11 -36.60 6.81
CA THR A 654 -4.18 -36.60 5.81
C THR A 654 -5.00 -35.30 5.85
N TYR A 655 -5.37 -34.79 7.03
CA TYR A 655 -6.11 -33.52 7.15
C TYR A 655 -5.24 -32.29 6.87
N VAL A 656 -3.95 -32.32 7.21
CA VAL A 656 -2.99 -31.26 6.82
C VAL A 656 -2.84 -31.19 5.30
N THR A 657 -2.86 -32.33 4.61
CA THR A 657 -2.83 -32.35 3.13
C THR A 657 -4.14 -31.82 2.55
N ALA A 658 -5.28 -32.25 3.12
CA ALA A 658 -6.61 -31.81 2.66
C ALA A 658 -6.86 -30.30 2.88
N ILE A 659 -6.46 -29.73 4.02
CA ILE A 659 -6.59 -28.29 4.27
C ILE A 659 -5.70 -27.48 3.33
N ARG A 660 -4.48 -27.93 3.03
CA ARG A 660 -3.59 -27.24 2.07
C ARG A 660 -4.16 -27.26 0.66
N HIS A 661 -4.70 -28.39 0.21
CA HIS A 661 -5.35 -28.49 -1.10
C HIS A 661 -6.58 -27.56 -1.17
N SER A 662 -7.50 -27.71 -0.22
CA SER A 662 -8.76 -26.96 -0.20
C SER A 662 -8.54 -25.46 -0.04
N SER A 663 -7.62 -25.04 0.82
CA SER A 663 -7.26 -23.63 0.99
C SER A 663 -6.58 -23.05 -0.24
N ARG A 664 -5.69 -23.79 -0.92
CA ARG A 664 -5.14 -23.35 -2.21
C ARG A 664 -6.27 -23.09 -3.19
N LYS A 665 -7.17 -24.04 -3.42
CA LYS A 665 -8.28 -23.87 -4.37
C LYS A 665 -9.25 -22.74 -3.99
N TYR A 666 -9.65 -22.68 -2.72
CA TYR A 666 -10.62 -21.70 -2.24
C TYR A 666 -10.02 -20.29 -2.18
N LEU A 667 -8.84 -20.15 -1.57
CA LEU A 667 -8.22 -18.85 -1.30
C LEU A 667 -7.40 -18.32 -2.47
N SER A 668 -6.75 -19.15 -3.30
CA SER A 668 -5.98 -18.65 -4.45
C SER A 668 -6.86 -17.97 -5.50
N THR A 669 -8.15 -18.30 -5.51
CA THR A 669 -9.14 -17.64 -6.37
C THR A 669 -9.28 -16.15 -6.04
N TYR A 670 -9.02 -15.77 -4.78
CA TYR A 670 -9.27 -14.41 -4.28
C TYR A 670 -8.00 -13.71 -3.77
N PHE A 671 -7.01 -14.45 -3.26
CA PHE A 671 -5.90 -13.90 -2.46
C PHE A 671 -4.56 -14.59 -2.78
N LYS A 672 -4.02 -14.37 -3.98
CA LYS A 672 -2.67 -14.85 -4.37
C LYS A 672 -1.59 -14.30 -3.39
N SER A 673 -0.57 -15.12 -3.10
CA SER A 673 0.69 -14.72 -2.44
C SER A 673 0.58 -13.93 -1.11
N ARG A 674 -0.35 -14.31 -0.22
CA ARG A 674 -0.52 -13.67 1.10
C ARG A 674 -0.32 -14.62 2.29
N SER A 675 0.38 -14.15 3.32
CA SER A 675 0.52 -14.86 4.59
C SER A 675 -0.79 -14.88 5.38
N THR A 676 -1.20 -16.07 5.80
CA THR A 676 -2.35 -16.29 6.68
C THR A 676 -2.01 -16.05 8.16
N VAL A 677 -3.04 -15.79 8.97
CA VAL A 677 -2.93 -15.56 10.41
C VAL A 677 -3.35 -16.80 11.19
N ALA A 678 -2.60 -17.13 12.24
CA ALA A 678 -3.05 -18.11 13.23
C ALA A 678 -3.94 -17.43 14.28
N HIS A 679 -5.15 -17.99 14.48
CA HIS A 679 -6.09 -17.52 15.50
C HIS A 679 -5.91 -18.24 16.84
N LEU A 680 -5.47 -19.49 16.78
CA LEU A 680 -5.34 -20.41 17.91
C LEU A 680 -3.94 -21.01 17.94
N PHE A 681 -3.40 -21.19 19.14
CA PHE A 681 -2.08 -21.74 19.39
C PHE A 681 -2.16 -22.98 20.27
N LEU A 682 -1.17 -23.86 20.13
CA LEU A 682 -1.06 -25.12 20.88
C LEU A 682 -0.43 -24.90 22.26
N THR A 683 -1.08 -25.41 23.31
CA THR A 683 -0.62 -25.36 24.72
C THR A 683 -0.33 -26.75 25.27
N LYS A 684 0.22 -26.80 26.49
CA LYS A 684 0.55 -28.03 27.22
C LYS A 684 -0.68 -28.77 27.79
N GLY A 685 -1.90 -28.26 27.60
CA GLY A 685 -3.13 -28.88 28.10
C GLY A 685 -3.65 -30.03 27.23
N SER A 686 -4.69 -30.72 27.70
CA SER A 686 -5.36 -31.81 26.96
C SER A 686 -6.81 -31.45 26.57
N GLY A 687 -7.38 -32.19 25.62
CA GLY A 687 -8.75 -31.92 25.14
C GLY A 687 -8.86 -30.49 24.57
N LEU A 688 -9.88 -29.73 24.94
CA LEU A 688 -10.00 -28.32 24.52
C LEU A 688 -9.04 -27.37 25.25
N LYS A 689 -8.47 -27.75 26.41
CA LYS A 689 -7.47 -26.93 27.14
C LYS A 689 -6.16 -26.77 26.37
N ARG A 690 -5.95 -27.57 25.32
CA ARG A 690 -4.78 -27.53 24.44
C ARG A 690 -4.74 -26.30 23.52
N LEU A 691 -5.84 -25.53 23.47
CA LEU A 691 -5.98 -24.38 22.58
C LEU A 691 -5.96 -23.09 23.40
N VAL A 692 -5.29 -22.07 22.88
CA VAL A 692 -5.31 -20.70 23.43
C VAL A 692 -5.42 -19.69 22.30
N THR A 693 -6.14 -18.59 22.55
CA THR A 693 -6.27 -17.48 21.60
C THR A 693 -5.12 -16.49 21.74
N LYS A 694 -4.82 -15.75 20.67
CA LYS A 694 -3.92 -14.59 20.73
C LYS A 694 -4.31 -13.62 21.86
N LEU A 695 -5.59 -13.29 21.98
CA LEU A 695 -6.09 -12.37 23.01
C LEU A 695 -5.80 -12.86 24.43
N GLN A 696 -5.91 -14.17 24.69
CA GLN A 696 -5.58 -14.75 25.99
C GLN A 696 -4.09 -14.64 26.30
N LEU A 697 -3.22 -14.80 25.30
CA LEU A 697 -1.78 -14.60 25.42
C LEU A 697 -1.44 -13.12 25.71
N ASP A 698 -2.11 -12.20 25.01
CA ASP A 698 -1.94 -10.74 25.15
C ASP A 698 -2.30 -10.22 26.57
N LYS A 699 -3.19 -10.91 27.29
CA LYS A 699 -3.57 -10.56 28.67
C LYS A 699 -2.39 -10.59 29.65
N ASN A 700 -1.29 -11.25 29.32
CA ASN A 700 -0.06 -11.24 30.11
C ASN A 700 0.72 -9.92 29.99
N PHE A 701 0.39 -9.06 29.01
CA PHE A 701 1.16 -7.86 28.65
C PHE A 701 0.37 -6.56 28.80
N LYS A 702 -0.51 -6.45 29.81
CA LYS A 702 -1.40 -5.28 30.01
C LYS A 702 -0.69 -3.92 30.11
N LYS A 703 0.60 -3.91 30.47
CA LYS A 703 1.43 -2.70 30.61
C LYS A 703 2.04 -2.22 29.29
N ILE A 704 1.96 -3.02 28.21
CA ILE A 704 2.53 -2.70 26.90
C ILE A 704 1.45 -2.05 26.04
N SER A 705 1.81 -0.99 25.30
CA SER A 705 0.87 -0.36 24.37
C SER A 705 0.49 -1.31 23.22
N ARG A 706 -0.73 -1.18 22.68
CA ARG A 706 -1.22 -2.04 21.59
C ARG A 706 -0.27 -2.05 20.37
N ASN A 707 0.33 -0.92 20.03
CA ASN A 707 1.25 -0.81 18.91
C ASN A 707 2.55 -1.58 19.17
N SER A 708 3.12 -1.47 20.37
CA SER A 708 4.34 -2.20 20.74
C SER A 708 4.08 -3.69 20.81
N LEU A 709 2.91 -4.11 21.34
CA LEU A 709 2.51 -5.51 21.36
C LEU A 709 2.30 -6.07 19.95
N ALA A 710 1.67 -5.28 19.06
CA ALA A 710 1.55 -5.65 17.65
C ALA A 710 2.94 -5.81 17.00
N GLN A 711 3.89 -4.94 17.32
CA GLN A 711 5.27 -5.05 16.83
C GLN A 711 5.98 -6.33 17.33
N LEU A 712 5.80 -6.72 18.60
CA LEU A 712 6.34 -7.99 19.12
C LEU A 712 5.77 -9.22 18.41
N TRP A 713 4.48 -9.19 18.06
CA TRP A 713 3.88 -10.23 17.22
C TRP A 713 4.43 -10.21 15.79
N ARG A 714 4.67 -9.02 15.23
CA ARG A 714 5.23 -8.84 13.87
C ARG A 714 6.68 -9.34 13.77
N SER A 715 7.52 -9.03 14.76
CA SER A 715 8.92 -9.48 14.77
C SER A 715 9.10 -10.93 15.20
N GLY A 716 8.08 -11.54 15.80
CA GLY A 716 8.17 -12.86 16.43
C GLY A 716 8.86 -12.83 17.80
N ASP A 717 9.30 -11.67 18.30
CA ASP A 717 9.93 -11.56 19.62
C ASP A 717 8.97 -11.91 20.76
N ILE A 718 7.67 -11.83 20.53
CA ILE A 718 6.65 -12.25 21.49
C ILE A 718 6.88 -13.70 21.98
N PHE A 719 7.40 -14.59 21.13
CA PHE A 719 7.66 -15.99 21.49
C PHE A 719 8.92 -16.17 22.37
N LYS A 720 9.74 -15.12 22.52
CA LYS A 720 10.88 -15.10 23.44
C LYS A 720 10.46 -14.80 24.87
N GLU A 721 9.28 -14.21 25.06
CA GLU A 721 8.75 -13.81 26.36
C GLU A 721 8.39 -15.00 27.25
N LYS A 722 8.77 -14.94 28.53
CA LYS A 722 8.55 -16.02 29.50
C LYS A 722 7.07 -16.42 29.64
N PRO A 723 6.10 -15.48 29.77
CA PRO A 723 4.68 -15.84 29.86
C PRO A 723 4.17 -16.67 28.67
N ILE A 724 4.71 -16.41 27.47
CA ILE A 724 4.35 -17.15 26.25
C ILE A 724 4.98 -18.55 26.26
N LYS A 725 6.26 -18.66 26.58
CA LYS A 725 6.99 -19.96 26.67
C LYS A 725 6.40 -20.90 27.72
N ASP A 726 5.95 -20.35 28.84
CA ASP A 726 5.40 -21.14 29.94
C ASP A 726 4.04 -21.74 29.55
N GLN A 727 3.25 -21.02 28.75
CA GLN A 727 1.90 -21.40 28.35
C GLN A 727 1.85 -22.29 27.08
N LEU A 728 2.66 -21.99 26.06
CA LEU A 728 2.65 -22.71 24.79
C LEU A 728 3.42 -24.03 24.84
N LEU A 729 2.98 -25.01 24.04
CA LEU A 729 3.71 -26.26 23.85
C LEU A 729 4.77 -26.08 22.77
N ARG A 730 6.04 -26.29 23.14
CA ARG A 730 7.14 -26.37 22.19
C ARG A 730 7.22 -27.79 21.62
N VAL A 731 7.06 -27.89 20.31
CA VAL A 731 7.01 -29.14 19.54
C VAL A 731 8.37 -29.40 18.94
N ARG A 732 8.79 -30.68 18.92
CA ARG A 732 10.03 -31.12 18.26
C ARG A 732 9.76 -31.55 16.84
N GLY A 733 10.73 -31.35 15.97
CA GLY A 733 10.59 -31.59 14.55
C GLY A 733 11.92 -31.73 13.82
N THR A 734 11.83 -31.83 12.51
CA THR A 734 12.96 -31.84 11.58
C THR A 734 12.73 -30.81 10.48
N ILE A 735 13.82 -30.24 9.98
CA ILE A 735 13.82 -29.55 8.69
C ILE A 735 14.33 -30.55 7.66
N GLU A 736 13.62 -30.68 6.54
CA GLU A 736 13.97 -31.56 5.41
C GLU A 736 13.69 -30.78 4.12
N ASP A 737 14.71 -30.57 3.28
CA ASP A 737 14.61 -29.80 2.02
C ASP A 737 13.99 -28.39 2.17
N GLY A 738 14.32 -27.69 3.26
CA GLY A 738 13.77 -26.36 3.57
C GLY A 738 12.34 -26.36 4.11
N GLU A 739 11.70 -27.52 4.22
CA GLU A 739 10.35 -27.68 4.79
C GLU A 739 10.42 -28.16 6.25
N VAL A 740 9.48 -27.69 7.09
CA VAL A 740 9.46 -28.02 8.52
C VAL A 740 8.43 -29.11 8.81
N TYR A 741 8.83 -30.10 9.60
CA TYR A 741 7.99 -31.23 9.99
C TYR A 741 7.93 -31.36 11.51
N ALA A 742 6.73 -31.36 12.09
CA ALA A 742 6.52 -31.74 13.49
C ALA A 742 6.54 -33.26 13.64
N LYS A 743 7.24 -33.76 14.68
CA LYS A 743 7.38 -35.19 14.95
C LYS A 743 6.49 -35.61 16.12
N TYR A 744 5.58 -36.56 15.86
CA TYR A 744 4.68 -37.13 16.87
C TYR A 744 4.70 -38.65 16.74
N GLY A 745 5.31 -39.34 17.70
CA GLY A 745 5.54 -40.79 17.61
C GLY A 745 6.28 -41.16 16.31
N LYS A 746 5.62 -41.95 15.45
CA LYS A 746 6.12 -42.33 14.12
C LYS A 746 5.70 -41.38 12.99
N GLN A 747 4.79 -40.44 13.26
CA GLN A 747 4.25 -39.53 12.24
C GLN A 747 5.12 -38.29 12.07
N LYS A 748 5.22 -37.82 10.82
CA LYS A 748 5.81 -36.54 10.44
C LYS A 748 4.71 -35.66 9.84
N VAL A 749 4.41 -34.54 10.48
CA VAL A 749 3.34 -33.63 10.09
C VAL A 749 3.96 -32.37 9.53
N HIS A 750 3.65 -32.03 8.28
CA HIS A 750 4.15 -30.81 7.67
C HIS A 750 3.60 -29.56 8.38
N VAL A 751 4.47 -28.60 8.67
CA VAL A 751 4.14 -27.31 9.30
C VAL A 751 4.89 -26.21 8.54
N ARG A 752 4.20 -25.15 8.13
CA ARG A 752 4.85 -24.07 7.38
C ARG A 752 5.55 -23.09 8.33
N PRO A 753 6.79 -22.62 8.06
CA PRO A 753 7.38 -21.50 8.79
C PRO A 753 6.46 -20.28 8.79
N ALA A 754 6.25 -19.68 9.97
CA ALA A 754 5.47 -18.45 10.08
C ALA A 754 6.26 -17.22 9.62
N LEU A 755 7.59 -17.23 9.81
CA LEU A 755 8.57 -16.24 9.35
C LEU A 755 9.58 -16.99 8.46
N ILE A 756 9.91 -16.44 7.29
CA ILE A 756 10.75 -17.09 6.26
C ILE A 756 12.28 -16.97 6.47
N PRO A 757 12.88 -16.07 7.29
CA PRO A 757 14.31 -15.86 7.19
C PRO A 757 15.09 -17.06 7.78
N GLY A 758 15.82 -17.76 6.91
CA GLY A 758 16.95 -18.61 7.30
C GLY A 758 16.77 -20.13 7.22
N THR A 759 15.73 -20.67 6.58
CA THR A 759 15.75 -22.10 6.21
C THR A 759 16.83 -22.31 5.14
N ARG A 760 18.02 -22.76 5.56
CA ARG A 760 19.11 -23.11 4.64
C ARG A 760 18.61 -24.16 3.66
N SER A 761 18.71 -23.88 2.36
CA SER A 761 18.45 -24.85 1.31
C SER A 761 19.57 -25.90 1.31
N GLY A 762 19.21 -27.15 1.60
CA GLY A 762 20.12 -28.30 1.61
C GLY A 762 19.51 -29.52 2.32
N PHE A 763 20.09 -30.70 2.11
CA PHE A 763 19.70 -31.98 2.72
C PHE A 763 20.02 -32.07 4.24
N SER A 764 19.92 -30.96 4.96
CA SER A 764 20.19 -30.94 6.40
C SER A 764 18.99 -31.52 7.14
N THR A 765 19.16 -32.66 7.83
CA THR A 765 18.16 -33.24 8.75
C THR A 765 18.27 -32.61 10.14
N GLU A 766 18.28 -31.28 10.19
CA GLU A 766 18.42 -30.53 11.42
C GLU A 766 17.22 -30.79 12.34
N LYS A 767 17.51 -31.21 13.58
CA LYS A 767 16.49 -31.29 14.62
C LYS A 767 16.15 -29.88 15.07
N VAL A 768 14.87 -29.56 15.10
CA VAL A 768 14.39 -28.25 15.48
C VAL A 768 13.26 -28.34 16.48
N SER A 769 13.01 -27.24 17.17
CA SER A 769 11.83 -27.06 18.00
C SER A 769 11.16 -25.72 17.70
N PHE A 770 9.83 -25.68 17.83
CA PHE A 770 9.01 -24.50 17.49
C PHE A 770 7.67 -24.52 18.22
N PHE A 771 6.95 -23.39 18.20
CA PHE A 771 5.56 -23.32 18.64
C PHE A 771 4.62 -23.49 17.45
N VAL A 772 3.45 -24.10 17.67
CA VAL A 772 2.45 -24.34 16.62
C VAL A 772 1.26 -23.40 16.77
N GLY A 773 0.90 -22.72 15.68
CA GLY A 773 -0.37 -22.01 15.54
C GLY A 773 -1.17 -22.53 14.36
N PHE A 774 -2.50 -22.40 14.42
CA PHE A 774 -3.40 -22.93 13.40
C PHE A 774 -3.96 -21.80 12.54
N ALA A 775 -3.66 -21.85 11.23
CA ALA A 775 -4.20 -20.93 10.22
C ALA A 775 -5.10 -21.67 9.23
N ILE A 776 -5.93 -20.94 8.49
CA ILE A 776 -6.94 -21.54 7.58
C ILE A 776 -6.33 -22.36 6.43
N ASN A 777 -5.04 -22.16 6.13
CA ASN A 777 -4.31 -22.92 5.12
C ASN A 777 -3.37 -23.99 5.70
N GLY A 778 -3.41 -24.22 7.01
CA GLY A 778 -2.61 -25.23 7.69
C GLY A 778 -1.89 -24.73 8.95
N PRO A 779 -1.16 -25.63 9.63
CA PRO A 779 -0.39 -25.30 10.82
C PRO A 779 0.85 -24.45 10.46
N LEU A 780 1.20 -23.54 11.36
CA LEU A 780 2.32 -22.61 11.26
C LEU A 780 3.32 -22.83 12.40
N ALA A 781 4.62 -22.80 12.07
CA ALA A 781 5.73 -22.93 13.00
C ALA A 781 6.31 -21.55 13.36
N TYR A 782 6.31 -21.23 14.65
CA TYR A 782 6.83 -19.97 15.21
C TYR A 782 8.08 -20.21 16.06
N ASP A 783 9.01 -19.25 16.06
CA ASP A 783 10.25 -19.28 16.87
C ASP A 783 11.02 -20.60 16.66
N ILE A 784 11.31 -20.94 15.41
CA ILE A 784 12.06 -22.14 15.04
C ILE A 784 13.48 -22.03 15.60
N LYS A 785 13.90 -23.04 16.35
CA LYS A 785 15.24 -23.12 16.97
C LYS A 785 15.85 -24.48 16.74
N ASN A 786 17.13 -24.51 16.40
CA ASN A 786 17.90 -25.73 16.30
C ASN A 786 18.04 -26.39 17.68
N GLU A 787 17.82 -27.69 17.74
CA GLU A 787 18.16 -28.51 18.91
C GLU A 787 19.63 -28.91 18.78
N ASN A 788 20.48 -28.39 19.66
CA ASN A 788 21.87 -28.84 19.81
C ASN A 788 21.93 -30.22 20.46
#